data_AF-A0A1C6SRH5-F1
#
_entry.id   AF-A0A1C6SRH5-F1
#
_cell.length_a   1.000
_cell.length_b   1.000
_cell.length_c   1.000
_cell.angle_alpha   90.00
_cell.angle_beta   90.00
_cell.angle_gamma   90.00
#
_symmetry.space_group_name_H-M   'P 1'
#
loop_
_entity.id
_entity.type
_entity.pdbx_description
1 polymer ?
#
loop_
_entity_poly.entity_id
_entity_poly.type
_entity_poly.pdbx_seq_one_letter_code
_entity_poly.pdbx_strand_id
1 'polypeptide(L)'
;MSITQNGRLAVNEAAGEQVDETYDGGTTLDAALAMVDRGCYIFPVDHPELPKCVGVRTPDHDPDACTKRGKHPAVGKWSIESTAKVVDIAAHFAGTLRNYGIDCRASHLLVIDEDTPGAFQRYADEHGHTIPRTFTVATGRAGGGRHLYFRAPRGSKLGTARGALPAGVDVRGVGGYVVGPGSVHQSGAVYAPEDPAAPFAELPGWLADALTVKAAPPLSAVAAEPLAGPLPRRVAELLDADPGDRSERFHRIVRELAEAGLTQGQAVTVLTPWCERHSKYVGRVAAEVARSWGKPGRNTATGAERPATGGAADDLSDARMAETISTGVLGDRFCWTAALGWMEWDGQVWRRSNEAAVVEVVRQYVLDLFSREVQAGAAGERRKMLSGLLGRGRIGAIASLAKGILLQDAASFDQHPDLLNTPSGVVNLRTKQLMPHDPALLLTKMTAVAYRPNAVHPDWTTALQAIPGDVRDWYQVRVGQGITGHMTPDDVLVVNQGGGENGKTTVLGTASKVLGSYYVLVSDRVLLADAGAHPTELMELRGARLALVEETPEARRLSVGRLKKVVGTPEIEARYIRQDSVTFTATHSLFLSTNYRPVVEETDHGTWRRLALVRFPYRFVKREADLTGPDDRLGDPTLRERLMASEQAREAALAWMVEGAHRWYQAGRVMPEQPPRVVEATRAWRAESDLVLAYVDDRLVADRDSHVISTELLADFNEWLTARGHRAWADKMFTSRFGEHDELAKHRVEKRQMRDRTGLSRRPTETFNLNSAAIPARYTAWLGIRFATETDRAADLDESGDGDPVARVARQVPVNRDSYTRESSPDSALPPLPNQRASIEREAGSVPLWPEEPPACPDCGWPYDAAAHYQNCEATR
;
A
#
# COMPACT_ATOMS: atom_id res chain seq x y z
N MET A 1 -3.04 -30.48 20.79
CA MET A 1 -4.14 -31.44 20.57
C MET A 1 -3.51 -32.72 20.05
N SER A 2 -3.74 -33.83 20.74
CA SER A 2 -3.15 -35.15 20.47
C SER A 2 -3.80 -35.80 19.25
N ILE A 3 -2.99 -36.34 18.33
CA ILE A 3 -3.44 -37.16 17.20
C ILE A 3 -3.45 -38.60 17.70
N THR A 4 -4.63 -39.21 17.80
CA THR A 4 -4.77 -40.65 18.06
C THR A 4 -5.02 -41.41 16.76
N GLN A 5 -4.19 -42.43 16.56
CA GLN A 5 -4.36 -43.55 15.64
C GLN A 5 -5.76 -44.16 15.79
N ASN A 6 -6.50 -44.28 14.68
CA ASN A 6 -7.23 -45.50 14.27
C ASN A 6 -8.29 -45.14 13.22
N GLY A 7 -8.03 -45.53 11.98
CA GLY A 7 -8.98 -45.48 10.86
C GLY A 7 -8.74 -46.65 9.91
N ARG A 8 -8.77 -47.89 10.42
CA ARG A 8 -8.87 -49.10 9.58
C ARG A 8 -10.34 -49.45 9.36
N LEU A 9 -10.72 -49.65 8.10
CA LEU A 9 -11.83 -50.51 7.70
C LEU A 9 -11.22 -51.74 7.04
N ALA A 10 -11.56 -52.92 7.56
CA ALA A 10 -11.13 -54.22 7.08
C ALA A 10 -12.29 -54.91 6.36
N VAL A 11 -12.04 -55.59 5.23
CA VAL A 11 -12.57 -56.95 5.00
C VAL A 11 -11.78 -57.74 3.94
N ASN A 12 -11.53 -59.00 4.33
CA ASN A 12 -11.31 -60.25 3.58
C ASN A 12 -9.93 -60.68 3.06
N GLU A 13 -9.47 -61.76 3.70
CA GLU A 13 -8.33 -62.63 3.41
C GLU A 13 -8.60 -63.61 2.24
N ALA A 14 -7.48 -64.15 1.73
CA ALA A 14 -7.30 -65.42 1.01
C ALA A 14 -7.17 -65.38 -0.54
N ALA A 15 -5.95 -65.11 -1.00
CA ALA A 15 -5.21 -66.00 -1.91
C ALA A 15 -3.74 -65.55 -1.89
N GLY A 16 -2.84 -66.44 -1.47
CA GLY A 16 -1.41 -66.16 -1.40
C GLY A 16 -0.76 -66.16 -2.78
N GLU A 17 0.00 -65.13 -3.07
CA GLU A 17 1.07 -65.15 -4.05
C GLU A 17 2.20 -64.25 -3.55
N GLN A 18 3.39 -64.83 -3.37
CA GLN A 18 4.61 -64.10 -3.02
C GLN A 18 4.95 -63.14 -4.15
N VAL A 19 5.05 -61.85 -3.86
CA VAL A 19 5.72 -60.89 -4.74
C VAL A 19 6.75 -60.10 -3.94
N ASP A 20 7.96 -60.20 -4.47
CA ASP A 20 9.25 -59.58 -4.15
C ASP A 20 9.26 -58.22 -3.43
N GLU A 21 10.24 -58.07 -2.55
CA GLU A 21 10.51 -56.91 -1.70
C GLU A 21 10.72 -55.61 -2.53
N THR A 22 9.74 -54.71 -2.55
CA THR A 22 9.90 -53.34 -3.08
C THR A 22 9.10 -52.33 -2.24
N TYR A 23 9.80 -51.35 -1.65
CA TYR A 23 9.32 -50.10 -1.02
C TYR A 23 8.14 -50.21 -0.03
N ASP A 24 8.39 -50.04 1.28
CA ASP A 24 7.36 -50.13 2.35
C ASP A 24 6.38 -48.92 2.43
N GLY A 25 6.13 -48.28 1.28
CA GLY A 25 4.89 -47.56 0.95
C GLY A 25 4.20 -46.79 2.07
N GLY A 26 4.77 -45.65 2.47
CA GLY A 26 3.98 -44.61 3.13
C GLY A 26 2.75 -44.24 2.28
N THR A 27 1.71 -43.74 2.92
CA THR A 27 0.48 -43.30 2.24
C THR A 27 0.80 -42.21 1.20
N THR A 28 -0.09 -41.97 0.23
CA THR A 28 0.06 -40.85 -0.71
C THR A 28 0.19 -39.49 0.02
N LEU A 29 -0.38 -39.37 1.22
CA LEU A 29 -0.19 -38.23 2.12
C LEU A 29 1.26 -38.14 2.63
N ASP A 30 1.86 -39.25 3.05
CA ASP A 30 3.25 -39.26 3.53
C ASP A 30 4.22 -38.86 2.42
N ALA A 31 3.99 -39.37 1.20
CA ALA A 31 4.77 -38.98 0.03
C ALA A 31 4.58 -37.48 -0.32
N ALA A 32 3.35 -36.97 -0.19
CA ALA A 32 3.03 -35.56 -0.39
C ALA A 32 3.75 -34.66 0.61
N LEU A 33 3.75 -35.03 1.90
CA LEU A 33 4.45 -34.30 2.96
C LEU A 33 5.97 -34.35 2.77
N ALA A 34 6.53 -35.49 2.34
CA ALA A 34 7.95 -35.59 2.02
C ALA A 34 8.37 -34.65 0.87
N MET A 35 7.49 -34.39 -0.11
CA MET A 35 7.75 -33.41 -1.15
C MET A 35 7.65 -31.98 -0.63
N VAL A 36 6.77 -31.69 0.33
CA VAL A 36 6.68 -30.38 0.98
C VAL A 36 7.95 -30.07 1.78
N ASP A 37 8.52 -31.05 2.46
CA ASP A 37 9.81 -30.91 3.18
C ASP A 37 10.96 -30.56 2.23
N ARG A 38 10.83 -30.90 0.94
CA ARG A 38 11.76 -30.50 -0.14
C ARG A 38 11.48 -29.12 -0.72
N GLY A 39 10.51 -28.40 -0.15
CA GLY A 39 10.08 -27.08 -0.57
C GLY A 39 9.09 -27.08 -1.75
N CYS A 40 8.35 -28.16 -1.95
CA CYS A 40 7.31 -28.23 -2.97
C CYS A 40 5.97 -27.68 -2.47
N TYR A 41 5.26 -27.00 -3.36
CA TYR A 41 3.87 -26.61 -3.20
C TYR A 41 2.99 -27.59 -3.95
N ILE A 42 1.98 -28.12 -3.27
CA ILE A 42 1.14 -29.19 -3.80
C ILE A 42 -0.34 -28.86 -3.75
N PHE A 43 -1.14 -29.57 -4.54
CA PHE A 43 -2.60 -29.43 -4.57
C PHE A 43 -3.26 -30.80 -4.85
N PRO A 44 -4.53 -31.01 -4.48
CA PRO A 44 -5.19 -32.29 -4.66
C PRO A 44 -5.54 -32.55 -6.13
N VAL A 45 -5.38 -33.80 -6.55
CA VAL A 45 -5.64 -34.31 -7.89
C VAL A 45 -6.62 -35.49 -7.80
N ASP A 46 -7.39 -35.68 -8.86
CA ASP A 46 -8.24 -36.86 -9.06
C ASP A 46 -7.51 -38.17 -8.74
N HIS A 47 -8.24 -39.19 -8.34
CA HIS A 47 -7.70 -40.53 -8.13
C HIS A 47 -8.41 -41.54 -9.05
N PRO A 48 -7.70 -42.46 -9.73
CA PRO A 48 -8.30 -43.39 -10.69
C PRO A 48 -9.40 -44.28 -10.12
N GLU A 49 -9.30 -44.67 -8.86
CA GLU A 49 -10.25 -45.55 -8.19
C GLU A 49 -11.54 -44.86 -7.73
N LEU A 50 -11.65 -43.53 -7.87
CA LEU A 50 -12.92 -42.86 -7.59
C LEU A 50 -13.97 -43.26 -8.63
N PRO A 51 -15.27 -43.32 -8.27
CA PRO A 51 -16.33 -43.66 -9.22
C PRO A 51 -16.40 -42.73 -10.43
N LYS A 52 -16.05 -41.45 -10.25
CA LYS A 52 -16.06 -40.40 -11.28
C LYS A 52 -14.85 -39.50 -11.11
N CYS A 53 -14.42 -38.85 -12.19
CA CYS A 53 -13.33 -37.88 -12.11
C CYS A 53 -13.76 -36.67 -11.27
N VAL A 54 -12.94 -36.25 -10.30
CA VAL A 54 -13.23 -35.06 -9.47
C VAL A 54 -12.55 -33.78 -9.99
N GLY A 55 -11.96 -33.83 -11.17
CA GLY A 55 -11.25 -32.71 -11.79
C GLY A 55 -12.16 -31.52 -12.05
N VAL A 56 -11.74 -30.28 -11.72
CA VAL A 56 -12.56 -29.10 -11.96
C VAL A 56 -12.68 -28.80 -13.47
N ARG A 57 -13.94 -28.65 -13.89
CA ARG A 57 -14.45 -28.58 -15.27
C ARG A 57 -13.78 -27.51 -16.13
N THR A 58 -13.10 -27.92 -17.20
CA THR A 58 -13.11 -27.13 -18.45
C THR A 58 -14.45 -27.37 -19.17
N PRO A 59 -14.94 -26.46 -20.02
CA PRO A 59 -16.25 -26.61 -20.69
C PRO A 59 -16.43 -27.93 -21.47
N ASP A 60 -15.32 -28.56 -21.85
CA ASP A 60 -15.27 -29.78 -22.67
C ASP A 60 -14.90 -31.05 -21.86
N HIS A 61 -14.84 -30.98 -20.53
CA HIS A 61 -14.51 -32.12 -19.68
C HIS A 61 -15.76 -32.79 -19.11
N ASP A 62 -16.05 -34.01 -19.56
CA ASP A 62 -17.05 -34.89 -18.97
C ASP A 62 -16.42 -35.77 -17.86
N PRO A 63 -16.79 -35.57 -16.58
CA PRO A 63 -16.30 -36.38 -15.47
C PRO A 63 -16.64 -37.87 -15.57
N ASP A 64 -17.71 -38.21 -16.29
CA ASP A 64 -18.21 -39.58 -16.48
C ASP A 64 -17.51 -40.30 -17.63
N ALA A 65 -16.96 -39.58 -18.60
CA ALA A 65 -16.24 -40.12 -19.76
C ALA A 65 -14.73 -39.79 -19.75
N CYS A 66 -14.16 -39.47 -18.59
CA CYS A 66 -12.76 -39.04 -18.47
C CYS A 66 -11.76 -40.14 -18.82
N THR A 67 -10.95 -39.92 -19.88
CA THR A 67 -9.90 -40.84 -20.35
C THR A 67 -8.51 -40.61 -19.75
N LYS A 68 -8.37 -39.63 -18.86
CA LYS A 68 -7.10 -39.23 -18.19
C LYS A 68 -7.26 -39.19 -16.68
N ARG A 69 -7.74 -40.29 -16.10
CA ARG A 69 -7.98 -40.42 -14.66
C ARG A 69 -6.68 -40.25 -13.87
N GLY A 70 -6.78 -39.70 -12.67
CA GLY A 70 -5.63 -39.54 -11.78
C GLY A 70 -4.71 -38.34 -12.08
N LYS A 71 -5.01 -37.54 -13.10
CA LYS A 71 -4.15 -36.41 -13.56
C LYS A 71 -4.82 -35.03 -13.49
N HIS A 72 -6.13 -34.95 -13.25
CA HIS A 72 -6.86 -33.68 -13.25
C HIS A 72 -6.90 -33.04 -11.85
N PRO A 73 -6.65 -31.73 -11.72
CA PRO A 73 -6.72 -31.04 -10.43
C PRO A 73 -8.13 -31.08 -9.85
N ALA A 74 -8.26 -31.47 -8.58
CA ALA A 74 -9.54 -31.48 -7.87
C ALA A 74 -9.95 -30.09 -7.35
N VAL A 75 -9.25 -29.04 -7.80
CA VAL A 75 -9.39 -27.63 -7.41
C VAL A 75 -9.50 -26.74 -8.65
N GLY A 76 -10.15 -25.58 -8.53
CA GLY A 76 -10.55 -24.76 -9.67
C GLY A 76 -9.41 -24.00 -10.33
N LYS A 77 -8.49 -23.46 -9.53
CA LYS A 77 -7.24 -22.86 -10.02
C LYS A 77 -6.07 -23.40 -9.20
N TRP A 78 -5.56 -24.56 -9.59
CA TRP A 78 -4.46 -25.25 -8.89
C TRP A 78 -3.21 -24.38 -8.65
N SER A 79 -2.91 -23.42 -9.54
CA SER A 79 -1.76 -22.51 -9.41
C SER A 79 -1.94 -21.40 -8.37
N ILE A 80 -3.16 -21.23 -7.85
CA ILE A 80 -3.50 -20.35 -6.73
C ILE A 80 -3.71 -21.16 -5.45
N GLU A 81 -4.22 -22.38 -5.61
CA GLU A 81 -4.63 -23.25 -4.50
C GLU A 81 -3.53 -24.23 -4.05
N SER A 82 -2.36 -24.23 -4.70
CA SER A 82 -1.20 -25.00 -4.26
C SER A 82 -0.67 -24.48 -2.92
N THR A 83 -0.31 -25.38 -2.01
CA THR A 83 0.06 -25.06 -0.63
C THR A 83 1.20 -25.94 -0.15
N ALA A 84 1.99 -25.41 0.78
CA ALA A 84 3.01 -26.15 1.54
C ALA A 84 2.58 -26.30 3.02
N LYS A 85 1.35 -25.89 3.38
CA LYS A 85 0.86 -25.97 4.75
C LYS A 85 0.35 -27.37 5.04
N VAL A 86 0.99 -28.05 6.00
CA VAL A 86 0.65 -29.41 6.44
C VAL A 86 -0.83 -29.57 6.78
N VAL A 87 -1.46 -28.57 7.41
CA VAL A 87 -2.89 -28.63 7.78
C VAL A 87 -3.82 -28.65 6.57
N ASP A 88 -3.55 -27.85 5.54
CA ASP A 88 -4.35 -27.80 4.33
C ASP A 88 -4.21 -29.12 3.55
N ILE A 89 -2.98 -29.64 3.51
CA ILE A 89 -2.65 -30.91 2.87
C ILE A 89 -3.35 -32.06 3.60
N ALA A 90 -3.22 -32.17 4.91
CA ALA A 90 -3.91 -33.18 5.69
C ALA A 90 -5.43 -33.12 5.49
N ALA A 91 -6.02 -31.92 5.38
CA ALA A 91 -7.43 -31.74 5.09
C ALA A 91 -7.81 -32.24 3.67
N HIS A 92 -6.94 -32.08 2.68
CA HIS A 92 -7.17 -32.62 1.33
C HIS A 92 -7.21 -34.15 1.27
N PHE A 93 -6.47 -34.83 2.16
CA PHE A 93 -6.42 -36.29 2.24
C PHE A 93 -7.36 -36.88 3.31
N ALA A 94 -8.00 -36.05 4.14
CA ALA A 94 -8.87 -36.50 5.22
C ALA A 94 -10.14 -37.19 4.67
N GLY A 95 -10.16 -38.52 4.76
CA GLY A 95 -11.33 -39.34 4.39
C GLY A 95 -11.64 -39.37 2.89
N THR A 96 -10.72 -38.90 2.03
CA THR A 96 -10.92 -38.91 0.58
C THR A 96 -9.68 -39.42 -0.14
N LEU A 97 -9.90 -40.30 -1.12
CA LEU A 97 -8.84 -40.83 -1.96
C LEU A 97 -8.42 -39.77 -2.99
N ARG A 98 -7.14 -39.39 -2.97
CA ARG A 98 -6.58 -38.30 -3.77
C ARG A 98 -5.17 -38.62 -4.23
N ASN A 99 -4.85 -38.25 -5.46
CA ASN A 99 -3.47 -37.99 -5.85
C ASN A 99 -3.12 -36.53 -5.48
N TYR A 100 -1.87 -36.12 -5.72
CA TYR A 100 -1.50 -34.72 -5.65
C TYR A 100 -0.65 -34.28 -6.84
N GLY A 101 -0.78 -33.01 -7.18
CA GLY A 101 0.03 -32.33 -8.17
C GLY A 101 1.06 -31.44 -7.49
N ILE A 102 2.23 -31.29 -8.11
CA ILE A 102 3.28 -30.37 -7.69
C ILE A 102 3.26 -29.17 -8.62
N ASP A 103 3.05 -27.98 -8.08
CA ASP A 103 3.09 -26.72 -8.82
C ASP A 103 4.55 -26.37 -9.12
N CYS A 104 4.96 -26.47 -10.38
CA CYS A 104 6.34 -26.25 -10.80
C CYS A 104 6.78 -24.79 -10.58
N ARG A 105 5.88 -23.80 -10.69
CA ARG A 105 6.21 -22.39 -10.46
C ARG A 105 6.45 -22.12 -8.98
N ALA A 106 5.48 -22.49 -8.14
CA ALA A 106 5.54 -22.21 -6.71
C ALA A 106 6.66 -23.02 -6.01
N SER A 107 6.97 -24.21 -6.52
CA SER A 107 8.06 -25.06 -6.02
C SER A 107 9.45 -24.68 -6.55
N HIS A 108 9.54 -23.72 -7.48
CA HIS A 108 10.78 -23.38 -8.20
C HIS A 108 11.43 -24.59 -8.89
N LEU A 109 10.62 -25.37 -9.61
CA LEU A 109 11.04 -26.58 -10.30
C LEU A 109 10.81 -26.48 -11.81
N LEU A 110 11.70 -27.11 -12.56
CA LEU A 110 11.50 -27.47 -13.95
C LEU A 110 11.62 -28.98 -14.04
N VAL A 111 10.58 -29.64 -14.55
CA VAL A 111 10.54 -31.10 -14.65
C VAL A 111 10.56 -31.51 -16.11
N ILE A 112 11.47 -32.42 -16.44
CA ILE A 112 11.50 -33.10 -17.74
C ILE A 112 10.60 -34.33 -17.62
N ASP A 113 9.55 -34.35 -18.43
CA ASP A 113 8.55 -35.41 -18.52
C ASP A 113 8.90 -36.29 -19.73
N GLU A 114 9.73 -37.30 -19.49
CA GLU A 114 10.21 -38.23 -20.50
C GLU A 114 9.16 -39.31 -20.74
N ASP A 115 8.42 -39.19 -21.84
CA ASP A 115 7.43 -40.15 -22.28
C ASP A 115 8.05 -41.36 -22.99
N THR A 116 9.21 -41.18 -23.61
CA THR A 116 9.96 -42.21 -24.34
C THR A 116 11.27 -42.51 -23.60
N PRO A 117 11.44 -43.71 -23.02
CA PRO A 117 12.60 -44.02 -22.18
C PRO A 117 13.94 -43.71 -22.86
N GLY A 118 14.78 -42.98 -22.13
CA GLY A 118 16.12 -42.61 -22.55
C GLY A 118 16.18 -41.62 -23.70
N ALA A 119 15.07 -41.02 -24.14
CA ALA A 119 15.07 -39.99 -25.17
C ALA A 119 15.83 -38.73 -24.72
N PHE A 120 15.71 -38.35 -23.45
CA PHE A 120 16.43 -37.24 -22.87
C PHE A 120 17.93 -37.56 -22.69
N GLN A 121 18.25 -38.79 -22.26
CA GLN A 121 19.63 -39.26 -22.16
C GLN A 121 20.32 -39.27 -23.54
N ARG A 122 19.69 -39.84 -24.57
CA ARG A 122 20.23 -39.83 -25.94
C ARG A 122 20.45 -38.42 -26.45
N TYR A 123 19.50 -37.50 -26.19
CA TYR A 123 19.67 -36.10 -26.57
C TYR A 123 20.88 -35.46 -25.89
N ALA A 124 21.06 -35.70 -24.59
CA ALA A 124 22.23 -35.19 -23.87
C ALA A 124 23.53 -35.76 -24.47
N ASP A 125 23.59 -37.08 -24.69
CA ASP A 125 24.77 -37.74 -25.26
C ASP A 125 25.11 -37.25 -26.67
N GLU A 126 24.11 -37.12 -27.56
CA GLU A 126 24.26 -36.61 -28.94
C GLU A 126 24.80 -35.18 -28.98
N HIS A 127 24.51 -34.37 -27.96
CA HIS A 127 24.97 -32.99 -27.85
C HIS A 127 26.19 -32.83 -26.93
N GLY A 128 26.81 -33.93 -26.50
CA GLY A 128 28.02 -33.91 -25.67
C GLY A 128 27.79 -33.40 -24.25
N HIS A 129 26.60 -33.61 -23.70
CA HIS A 129 26.19 -33.19 -22.37
C HIS A 129 25.95 -34.39 -21.46
N THR A 130 26.13 -34.19 -20.15
CA THR A 130 25.80 -35.18 -19.13
C THR A 130 24.65 -34.67 -18.28
N ILE A 131 23.66 -35.53 -18.03
CA ILE A 131 22.55 -35.21 -17.13
C ILE A 131 23.05 -35.39 -15.69
N PRO A 132 23.00 -34.35 -14.83
CA PRO A 132 23.41 -34.50 -13.45
C PRO A 132 22.45 -35.43 -12.71
N ARG A 133 22.96 -36.21 -11.74
CA ARG A 133 22.12 -37.03 -10.86
C ARG A 133 21.09 -36.13 -10.18
N THR A 134 19.81 -36.40 -10.45
CA THR A 134 18.70 -35.61 -9.92
C THR A 134 17.54 -36.50 -9.52
N PHE A 135 16.69 -36.01 -8.61
CA PHE A 135 15.49 -36.71 -8.18
C PHE A 135 14.63 -37.09 -9.39
N THR A 136 14.42 -38.40 -9.54
CA THR A 136 13.75 -38.98 -10.72
C THR A 136 12.64 -39.90 -10.25
N VAL A 137 11.47 -39.75 -10.87
CA VAL A 137 10.27 -40.52 -10.55
C VAL A 137 9.86 -41.32 -11.77
N ALA A 138 9.81 -42.64 -11.64
CA ALA A 138 9.23 -43.52 -12.64
C ALA A 138 7.71 -43.29 -12.70
N THR A 139 7.19 -43.13 -13.92
CA THR A 139 5.75 -42.90 -14.16
C THR A 139 5.05 -44.21 -14.46
N GLY A 140 3.74 -44.29 -14.19
CA GLY A 140 2.94 -45.50 -14.40
C GLY A 140 2.61 -45.85 -15.86
N ARG A 141 3.31 -45.27 -16.85
CA ARG A 141 3.04 -45.54 -18.28
C ARG A 141 3.67 -46.88 -18.66
N ALA A 142 2.92 -47.73 -19.39
CA ALA A 142 3.35 -49.07 -19.82
C ALA A 142 4.66 -49.11 -20.65
N GLY A 143 5.14 -47.95 -21.12
CA GLY A 143 6.39 -47.79 -21.85
C GLY A 143 7.59 -47.33 -21.00
N GLY A 144 7.48 -47.10 -19.69
CA GLY A 144 8.63 -46.77 -18.81
C GLY A 144 9.02 -45.28 -18.72
N GLY A 145 8.07 -44.35 -18.77
CA GLY A 145 8.36 -42.90 -18.74
C GLY A 145 8.85 -42.40 -17.37
N ARG A 146 9.51 -41.24 -17.33
CA ARG A 146 10.17 -40.68 -16.13
C ARG A 146 9.93 -39.17 -15.98
N HIS A 147 9.81 -38.71 -14.75
CA HIS A 147 9.89 -37.29 -14.39
C HIS A 147 11.25 -36.99 -13.75
N LEU A 148 12.09 -36.18 -14.40
CA LEU A 148 13.38 -35.72 -13.86
C LEU A 148 13.24 -34.28 -13.36
N TYR A 149 13.51 -34.05 -12.08
CA TYR A 149 13.24 -32.78 -11.41
C TYR A 149 14.49 -31.91 -11.33
N PHE A 150 14.42 -30.64 -11.74
CA PHE A 150 15.54 -29.69 -11.62
C PHE A 150 15.11 -28.42 -10.86
N ARG A 151 16.00 -27.84 -10.06
CA ARG A 151 15.80 -26.51 -9.46
C ARG A 151 15.88 -25.45 -10.55
N ALA A 152 14.78 -24.74 -10.75
CA ALA A 152 14.73 -23.60 -11.66
C ALA A 152 15.24 -22.35 -10.91
N PRO A 153 16.08 -21.50 -11.54
CA PRO A 153 16.49 -20.24 -10.94
C PRO A 153 15.28 -19.36 -10.54
N ARG A 154 15.37 -18.67 -9.40
CA ARG A 154 14.31 -17.76 -8.94
C ARG A 154 14.04 -16.70 -10.01
N GLY A 155 12.77 -16.54 -10.40
CA GLY A 155 12.35 -15.62 -11.46
C GLY A 155 12.49 -16.17 -12.89
N SER A 156 12.87 -17.45 -13.07
CA SER A 156 12.89 -18.10 -14.38
C SER A 156 11.53 -17.98 -15.09
N LYS A 157 11.59 -17.65 -16.38
CA LYS A 157 10.41 -17.58 -17.28
C LYS A 157 10.24 -18.86 -18.11
N LEU A 158 11.03 -19.90 -17.85
CA LEU A 158 10.94 -21.17 -18.59
C LEU A 158 9.60 -21.83 -18.29
N GLY A 159 8.73 -21.84 -19.30
CA GLY A 159 7.38 -22.40 -19.23
C GLY A 159 7.36 -23.89 -19.57
N THR A 160 6.25 -24.37 -20.13
CA THR A 160 6.07 -25.77 -20.53
C THR A 160 6.48 -26.06 -21.98
N ALA A 161 7.30 -25.18 -22.57
CA ALA A 161 7.71 -25.31 -23.97
C ALA A 161 8.89 -26.28 -24.09
N ARG A 162 8.83 -27.17 -25.09
CA ARG A 162 9.85 -28.19 -25.35
C ARG A 162 11.19 -27.63 -25.89
N GLY A 163 11.16 -26.46 -26.51
CA GLY A 163 12.33 -25.89 -27.20
C GLY A 163 12.89 -26.86 -28.25
N ALA A 164 14.21 -27.09 -28.20
CA ALA A 164 14.95 -27.98 -29.08
C ALA A 164 14.96 -29.47 -28.65
N LEU A 165 14.30 -29.82 -27.54
CA LEU A 165 14.25 -31.22 -27.08
C LEU A 165 13.47 -32.12 -28.07
N PRO A 166 13.84 -33.41 -28.16
CA PRO A 166 13.26 -34.34 -29.13
C PRO A 166 11.80 -34.66 -28.83
N ALA A 167 11.09 -35.22 -29.81
CA ALA A 167 9.76 -35.77 -29.57
C ALA A 167 9.81 -36.87 -28.50
N GLY A 168 8.78 -36.93 -27.64
CA GLY A 168 8.74 -37.85 -26.51
C GLY A 168 9.43 -37.35 -25.24
N VAL A 169 9.89 -36.09 -25.22
CA VAL A 169 10.37 -35.37 -24.02
C VAL A 169 9.57 -34.09 -23.87
N ASP A 170 8.72 -34.01 -22.85
CA ASP A 170 7.93 -32.83 -22.51
C ASP A 170 8.56 -32.06 -21.34
N VAL A 171 8.15 -30.79 -21.17
CA VAL A 171 8.72 -29.88 -20.17
C VAL A 171 7.61 -29.30 -19.32
N ARG A 172 7.79 -29.31 -18.00
CA ARG A 172 6.87 -28.72 -17.03
C ARG A 172 7.61 -27.69 -16.19
N GLY A 173 7.44 -26.43 -16.57
CA GLY A 173 7.97 -25.26 -15.86
C GLY A 173 6.86 -24.31 -15.42
N VAL A 174 7.08 -23.00 -15.53
CA VAL A 174 6.09 -21.97 -15.16
C VAL A 174 4.78 -22.17 -15.92
N GLY A 175 3.67 -22.31 -15.20
CA GLY A 175 2.34 -22.57 -15.76
C GLY A 175 2.01 -24.05 -15.98
N GLY A 176 2.92 -24.97 -15.61
CA GLY A 176 2.69 -26.41 -15.58
C GLY A 176 2.76 -27.01 -14.18
N TYR A 177 2.30 -28.25 -14.07
CA TYR A 177 2.42 -29.09 -12.89
C TYR A 177 2.74 -30.53 -13.31
N VAL A 178 3.20 -31.34 -12.36
CA VAL A 178 3.35 -32.80 -12.50
C VAL A 178 2.60 -33.52 -11.40
N VAL A 179 2.18 -34.77 -11.66
CA VAL A 179 1.65 -35.64 -10.60
C VAL A 179 2.83 -36.14 -9.76
N GLY A 180 2.73 -35.99 -8.43
CA GLY A 180 3.82 -36.27 -7.51
C GLY A 180 3.99 -37.77 -7.18
N PRO A 181 5.17 -38.17 -6.64
CA PRO A 181 5.44 -39.55 -6.26
C PRO A 181 4.47 -40.08 -5.18
N GLY A 182 4.20 -41.38 -5.17
CA GLY A 182 3.19 -42.02 -4.30
C GLY A 182 1.74 -41.84 -4.78
N SER A 183 1.51 -41.10 -5.87
CA SER A 183 0.22 -41.04 -6.57
C SER A 183 0.00 -42.28 -7.45
N VAL A 184 -1.26 -42.59 -7.78
CA VAL A 184 -1.64 -43.74 -8.62
C VAL A 184 -1.98 -43.29 -10.04
N HIS A 185 -1.36 -43.91 -11.04
CA HIS A 185 -1.69 -43.70 -12.46
C HIS A 185 -2.92 -44.51 -12.85
N GLN A 186 -3.64 -44.11 -13.91
CA GLN A 186 -4.84 -44.85 -14.39
C GLN A 186 -4.59 -46.31 -14.82
N SER A 187 -3.32 -46.70 -15.01
CA SER A 187 -2.93 -48.10 -15.26
C SER A 187 -2.84 -48.94 -13.99
N GLY A 188 -3.00 -48.34 -12.80
CA GLY A 188 -2.75 -48.95 -11.50
C GLY A 188 -1.31 -48.80 -10.99
N ALA A 189 -0.36 -48.40 -11.84
CA ALA A 189 1.03 -48.22 -11.43
C ALA A 189 1.22 -46.93 -10.61
N VAL A 190 2.07 -47.00 -9.58
CA VAL A 190 2.38 -45.88 -8.68
C VAL A 190 3.54 -45.06 -9.24
N TYR A 191 3.48 -43.73 -9.12
CA TYR A 191 4.61 -42.87 -9.42
C TYR A 191 5.70 -43.08 -8.36
N ALA A 192 6.76 -43.83 -8.66
CA ALA A 192 7.75 -44.26 -7.67
C ALA A 192 9.09 -43.51 -7.85
N PRO A 193 9.68 -42.93 -6.80
CA PRO A 193 11.03 -42.37 -6.90
C PRO A 193 12.04 -43.50 -7.16
N GLU A 194 12.89 -43.35 -8.17
CA GLU A 194 13.95 -44.32 -8.47
C GLU A 194 15.06 -44.27 -7.40
N ASP A 195 15.36 -43.06 -6.93
CA ASP A 195 16.29 -42.80 -5.84
C ASP A 195 15.68 -41.74 -4.90
N PRO A 196 15.04 -42.17 -3.80
CA PRO A 196 14.43 -41.27 -2.85
C PRO A 196 15.41 -40.27 -2.23
N ALA A 197 16.71 -40.55 -2.18
CA ALA A 197 17.70 -39.69 -1.55
C ALA A 197 18.34 -38.68 -2.52
N ALA A 198 18.06 -38.77 -3.81
CA ALA A 198 18.59 -37.84 -4.80
C ALA A 198 18.07 -36.40 -4.58
N PRO A 199 18.93 -35.38 -4.71
CA PRO A 199 18.52 -33.98 -4.60
C PRO A 199 17.80 -33.51 -5.88
N PHE A 200 17.11 -32.37 -5.81
CA PHE A 200 16.78 -31.61 -7.01
C PHE A 200 18.06 -30.91 -7.51
N ALA A 201 18.67 -31.41 -8.57
CA ALA A 201 19.85 -30.81 -9.17
C ALA A 201 19.54 -29.42 -9.74
N GLU A 202 20.50 -28.50 -9.69
CA GLU A 202 20.39 -27.20 -10.37
C GLU A 202 20.19 -27.39 -11.87
N LEU A 203 19.36 -26.54 -12.48
CA LEU A 203 19.08 -26.61 -13.91
C LEU A 203 20.37 -26.40 -14.73
N PRO A 204 20.80 -27.39 -15.55
CA PRO A 204 21.99 -27.23 -16.35
C PRO A 204 21.85 -26.10 -17.38
N GLY A 205 22.91 -25.30 -17.58
CA GLY A 205 22.91 -24.18 -18.53
C GLY A 205 22.53 -24.62 -19.95
N TRP A 206 23.09 -25.74 -20.41
CA TRP A 206 22.78 -26.31 -21.73
C TRP A 206 21.30 -26.66 -21.90
N LEU A 207 20.64 -27.10 -20.83
CA LEU A 207 19.22 -27.44 -20.85
C LEU A 207 18.38 -26.16 -20.89
N ALA A 208 18.74 -25.14 -20.10
CA ALA A 208 18.10 -23.83 -20.18
C ALA A 208 18.22 -23.24 -21.61
N ASP A 209 19.40 -23.35 -22.22
CA ASP A 209 19.64 -22.90 -23.59
C ASP A 209 18.77 -23.68 -24.59
N ALA A 210 18.76 -25.01 -24.53
CA ALA A 210 17.94 -25.87 -25.40
C ALA A 210 16.43 -25.52 -25.32
N LEU A 211 15.94 -25.13 -24.14
CA LEU A 211 14.55 -24.74 -23.92
C LEU A 211 14.21 -23.33 -24.42
N THR A 212 15.21 -22.46 -24.62
CA THR A 212 15.03 -21.11 -25.17
C THR A 212 15.17 -21.05 -26.69
N VAL A 213 15.77 -22.08 -27.31
CA VAL A 213 15.88 -22.19 -28.77
C VAL A 213 14.52 -22.45 -29.39
N LYS A 214 14.04 -21.50 -30.21
CA LYS A 214 12.83 -21.64 -31.02
C LYS A 214 13.07 -22.73 -32.08
N ALA A 215 12.45 -23.90 -31.92
CA ALA A 215 12.64 -25.04 -32.82
C ALA A 215 12.45 -24.65 -34.29
N ALA A 216 13.47 -24.89 -35.12
CA ALA A 216 13.33 -24.87 -36.57
C ALA A 216 12.76 -26.22 -37.04
N PRO A 217 11.77 -26.26 -37.95
CA PRO A 217 11.39 -27.51 -38.59
C PRO A 217 12.54 -28.02 -39.47
N PRO A 218 12.70 -29.35 -39.65
CA PRO A 218 13.64 -29.86 -40.65
C PRO A 218 13.08 -29.49 -42.03
N LEU A 219 13.86 -28.73 -42.82
CA LEU A 219 13.51 -28.41 -44.21
C LEU A 219 14.54 -29.04 -45.13
N SER A 220 14.01 -29.80 -46.09
CA SER A 220 14.64 -30.23 -47.34
C SER A 220 15.64 -29.19 -47.86
N ALA A 221 16.90 -29.59 -48.01
CA ALA A 221 17.94 -28.72 -48.53
C ALA A 221 17.75 -28.51 -50.04
N VAL A 222 17.34 -27.30 -50.43
CA VAL A 222 17.37 -26.85 -51.83
C VAL A 222 18.83 -26.71 -52.26
N ALA A 223 19.24 -27.41 -53.30
CA ALA A 223 20.58 -27.27 -53.88
C ALA A 223 20.71 -25.96 -54.68
N ALA A 224 21.88 -25.33 -54.65
CA ALA A 224 22.16 -24.14 -55.44
C ALA A 224 22.20 -24.46 -56.94
N GLU A 225 21.57 -23.62 -57.77
CA GLU A 225 21.52 -23.78 -59.23
C GLU A 225 22.18 -22.57 -59.92
N PRO A 226 22.91 -22.76 -61.03
CA PRO A 226 23.55 -21.67 -61.75
C PRO A 226 22.54 -20.70 -62.39
N LEU A 227 22.87 -19.41 -62.39
CA LEU A 227 22.07 -18.34 -62.99
C LEU A 227 22.34 -18.26 -64.50
N ALA A 228 21.31 -18.39 -65.33
CA ALA A 228 21.45 -18.46 -66.80
C ALA A 228 21.43 -17.09 -67.52
N GLY A 229 21.46 -15.97 -66.79
CA GLY A 229 21.37 -14.62 -67.35
C GLY A 229 21.50 -13.52 -66.30
N PRO A 230 21.45 -12.22 -66.67
CA PRO A 230 21.56 -11.11 -65.73
C PRO A 230 20.36 -11.06 -64.77
N LEU A 231 20.59 -10.58 -63.55
CA LEU A 231 19.53 -10.42 -62.55
C LEU A 231 18.51 -9.37 -62.99
N PRO A 232 17.22 -9.54 -62.63
CA PRO A 232 16.22 -8.48 -62.80
C PRO A 232 16.70 -7.19 -62.13
N ARG A 233 16.56 -6.05 -62.81
CA ARG A 233 17.07 -4.75 -62.36
C ARG A 233 16.67 -4.43 -60.91
N ARG A 234 15.43 -4.71 -60.54
CA ARG A 234 14.87 -4.48 -59.19
C ARG A 234 15.51 -5.36 -58.12
N VAL A 235 15.93 -6.57 -58.48
CA VAL A 235 16.67 -7.48 -57.59
C VAL A 235 18.10 -6.98 -57.41
N ALA A 236 18.76 -6.54 -58.47
CA ALA A 236 20.10 -5.94 -58.39
C ALA A 236 20.10 -4.68 -57.50
N GLU A 237 19.13 -3.77 -57.69
CA GLU A 237 18.96 -2.56 -56.87
C GLU A 237 18.72 -2.89 -55.37
N LEU A 238 17.97 -3.97 -55.06
CA LEU A 238 17.74 -4.40 -53.69
C LEU A 238 18.97 -5.05 -53.03
N LEU A 239 19.82 -5.70 -53.82
CA LEU A 239 21.05 -6.33 -53.35
C LEU A 239 22.14 -5.29 -53.02
N ASP A 240 22.16 -4.16 -53.74
CA ASP A 240 23.17 -3.10 -53.59
C ASP A 240 22.79 -2.00 -52.58
N ALA A 241 21.52 -1.90 -52.17
CA ALA A 241 21.10 -0.95 -51.16
C ALA A 241 21.57 -1.34 -49.73
N ASP A 242 21.78 -0.34 -48.85
CA ASP A 242 22.19 -0.53 -47.44
C ASP A 242 21.09 -1.23 -46.61
N PRO A 243 21.32 -2.41 -46.02
CA PRO A 243 20.27 -3.25 -45.47
C PRO A 243 19.97 -2.88 -44.02
N GLY A 244 19.11 -1.86 -43.82
CA GLY A 244 18.53 -1.53 -42.52
C GLY A 244 17.98 -2.76 -41.79
N ASP A 245 16.77 -3.23 -42.12
CA ASP A 245 16.29 -4.54 -41.66
C ASP A 245 16.69 -5.65 -42.65
N ARG A 246 17.79 -6.34 -42.31
CA ARG A 246 18.34 -7.46 -43.07
C ARG A 246 17.36 -8.63 -43.25
N SER A 247 16.41 -8.85 -42.33
CA SER A 247 15.46 -9.98 -42.41
C SER A 247 14.30 -9.64 -43.35
N GLU A 248 13.72 -8.45 -43.19
CA GLU A 248 12.67 -7.93 -44.07
C GLU A 248 13.16 -7.85 -45.51
N ARG A 249 14.39 -7.34 -45.70
CA ARG A 249 15.01 -7.25 -47.03
C ARG A 249 15.30 -8.62 -47.64
N PHE A 250 15.78 -9.59 -46.86
CA PHE A 250 15.98 -10.96 -47.34
C PHE A 250 14.67 -11.54 -47.90
N HIS A 251 13.57 -11.45 -47.15
CA HIS A 251 12.27 -11.95 -47.61
C HIS A 251 11.76 -11.19 -48.84
N ARG A 252 12.02 -9.89 -48.93
CA ARG A 252 11.68 -9.08 -50.11
C ARG A 252 12.45 -9.52 -51.35
N ILE A 253 13.76 -9.77 -51.25
CA ILE A 253 14.57 -10.25 -52.37
C ILE A 253 14.11 -11.65 -52.82
N VAL A 254 13.83 -12.57 -51.89
CA VAL A 254 13.29 -13.90 -52.22
C VAL A 254 11.98 -13.79 -53.00
N ARG A 255 11.10 -12.86 -52.64
CA ARG A 255 9.84 -12.63 -53.36
C ARG A 255 10.07 -12.11 -54.77
N GLU A 256 10.89 -11.09 -54.95
CA GLU A 256 11.14 -10.52 -56.29
C GLU A 256 11.84 -11.54 -57.21
N LEU A 257 12.70 -12.41 -56.65
CA LEU A 257 13.29 -13.54 -57.37
C LEU A 257 12.22 -14.56 -57.81
N ALA A 258 11.27 -14.89 -56.94
CA ALA A 258 10.16 -15.80 -57.26
C ALA A 258 9.19 -15.19 -58.28
N GLU A 259 8.86 -13.91 -58.16
CA GLU A 259 8.00 -13.16 -59.11
C GLU A 259 8.67 -13.00 -60.49
N ALA A 260 10.00 -12.92 -60.53
CA ALA A 260 10.78 -12.91 -61.77
C ALA A 260 10.93 -14.30 -62.43
N GLY A 261 10.34 -15.35 -61.84
CA GLY A 261 10.32 -16.70 -62.41
C GLY A 261 11.62 -17.51 -62.20
N LEU A 262 12.51 -17.09 -61.30
CA LEU A 262 13.71 -17.86 -60.95
C LEU A 262 13.34 -19.04 -60.04
N THR A 263 14.19 -20.06 -59.99
CA THR A 263 14.01 -21.23 -59.11
C THR A 263 14.52 -20.96 -57.68
N GLN A 264 14.11 -21.81 -56.72
CA GLN A 264 14.64 -21.76 -55.36
C GLN A 264 16.17 -21.93 -55.35
N GLY A 265 16.71 -22.84 -56.17
CA GLY A 265 18.15 -23.08 -56.28
C GLY A 265 18.90 -21.87 -56.84
N GLN A 266 18.33 -21.17 -57.82
CA GLN A 266 18.90 -19.93 -58.35
C GLN A 266 18.85 -18.81 -57.31
N ALA A 267 17.79 -18.72 -56.52
CA ALA A 267 17.71 -17.74 -55.44
C ALA A 267 18.74 -17.99 -54.33
N VAL A 268 19.06 -19.25 -54.03
CA VAL A 268 20.17 -19.60 -53.12
C VAL A 268 21.50 -19.09 -53.69
N THR A 269 21.75 -19.29 -54.98
CA THR A 269 22.96 -18.79 -55.66
C THR A 269 23.07 -17.26 -55.57
N VAL A 270 21.96 -16.54 -55.71
CA VAL A 270 21.94 -15.06 -55.65
C VAL A 270 22.11 -14.53 -54.22
N LEU A 271 21.46 -15.15 -53.24
CA LEU A 271 21.41 -14.65 -51.87
C LEU A 271 22.60 -15.10 -51.02
N THR A 272 23.32 -16.16 -51.39
CA THR A 272 24.47 -16.65 -50.61
C THR A 272 25.57 -15.60 -50.47
N PRO A 273 26.09 -14.97 -51.54
CA PRO A 273 27.09 -13.91 -51.42
C PRO A 273 26.57 -12.65 -50.73
N TRP A 274 25.26 -12.37 -50.81
CA TRP A 274 24.64 -11.25 -50.11
C TRP A 274 24.55 -11.50 -48.60
N CYS A 275 24.18 -12.71 -48.19
CA CYS A 275 24.13 -13.16 -46.80
C CYS A 275 25.51 -13.22 -46.14
N GLU A 276 26.54 -13.62 -46.88
CA GLU A 276 27.93 -13.62 -46.44
C GLU A 276 28.45 -12.20 -46.16
N ARG A 277 28.17 -11.25 -47.06
CA ARG A 277 28.54 -9.83 -46.88
C ARG A 277 27.85 -9.16 -45.69
N HIS A 278 26.65 -9.59 -45.33
CA HIS A 278 25.83 -8.92 -44.31
C HIS A 278 25.58 -9.76 -43.04
N SER A 279 26.32 -10.87 -42.87
CA SER A 279 26.33 -11.78 -41.71
C SER A 279 24.94 -12.29 -41.27
N LYS A 280 23.99 -12.46 -42.19
CA LYS A 280 22.61 -12.90 -41.91
C LYS A 280 22.33 -14.19 -42.67
N TYR A 281 21.74 -15.19 -42.00
CA TYR A 281 21.42 -16.53 -42.55
C TYR A 281 22.60 -17.31 -43.17
N VAL A 282 23.85 -16.93 -42.88
CA VAL A 282 25.05 -17.68 -43.27
C VAL A 282 24.91 -19.15 -42.79
N GLY A 283 25.18 -20.09 -43.70
CA GLY A 283 25.00 -21.53 -43.46
C GLY A 283 23.54 -22.02 -43.45
N ARG A 284 22.55 -21.13 -43.64
CA ARG A 284 21.10 -21.46 -43.63
C ARG A 284 20.31 -20.85 -44.80
N VAL A 285 20.99 -20.29 -45.80
CA VAL A 285 20.37 -19.59 -46.94
C VAL A 285 19.36 -20.47 -47.67
N ALA A 286 19.73 -21.71 -47.99
CA ALA A 286 18.83 -22.67 -48.64
C ALA A 286 17.53 -22.93 -47.87
N ALA A 287 17.64 -23.13 -46.55
CA ALA A 287 16.48 -23.35 -45.70
C ALA A 287 15.58 -22.11 -45.59
N GLU A 288 16.18 -20.91 -45.58
CA GLU A 288 15.42 -19.66 -45.47
C GLU A 288 14.76 -19.25 -46.79
N VAL A 289 15.42 -19.51 -47.92
CA VAL A 289 14.82 -19.38 -49.27
C VAL A 289 13.62 -20.31 -49.39
N ALA A 290 13.78 -21.60 -49.08
CA ALA A 290 12.70 -22.58 -49.11
C ALA A 290 11.53 -22.18 -48.20
N ARG A 291 11.83 -21.68 -46.99
CA ARG A 291 10.81 -21.23 -46.03
C ARG A 291 10.04 -20.00 -46.52
N SER A 292 10.69 -19.10 -47.25
CA SER A 292 10.11 -17.82 -47.67
C SER A 292 9.48 -17.87 -49.06
N TRP A 293 9.75 -18.95 -49.82
CA TRP A 293 9.30 -19.11 -51.19
C TRP A 293 7.77 -19.12 -51.30
N GLY A 294 7.22 -18.23 -52.14
CA GLY A 294 5.78 -18.17 -52.42
C GLY A 294 4.90 -17.71 -51.25
N LYS A 295 5.46 -17.25 -50.12
CA LYS A 295 4.66 -16.73 -49.01
C LYS A 295 4.24 -15.27 -49.27
N PRO A 296 2.94 -14.92 -49.09
CA PRO A 296 2.52 -13.53 -49.08
C PRO A 296 3.19 -12.81 -47.89
N GLY A 297 3.80 -11.65 -48.16
CA GLY A 297 4.60 -10.92 -47.16
C GLY A 297 3.80 -10.52 -45.91
N ARG A 298 4.42 -10.60 -44.73
CA ARG A 298 3.95 -9.83 -43.56
C ARG A 298 4.26 -8.35 -43.81
N ASN A 299 3.29 -7.49 -43.53
CA ASN A 299 3.32 -6.04 -43.76
C ASN A 299 4.66 -5.38 -43.42
N THR A 300 5.25 -4.75 -44.42
CA THR A 300 6.21 -3.64 -44.30
C THR A 300 5.38 -2.38 -44.05
N ALA A 301 5.39 -1.84 -42.84
CA ALA A 301 4.86 -0.51 -42.56
C ALA A 301 5.93 0.31 -41.83
N THR A 302 6.90 0.78 -42.59
CA THR A 302 7.71 1.95 -42.22
C THR A 302 7.67 2.95 -43.37
N GLY A 303 7.15 4.14 -43.06
CA GLY A 303 7.51 5.41 -43.68
C GLY A 303 7.50 5.48 -45.21
N ALA A 304 6.33 5.37 -45.82
CA ALA A 304 6.03 6.06 -47.07
C ALA A 304 4.55 6.45 -47.03
N GLU A 305 4.25 7.73 -47.27
CA GLU A 305 2.89 8.25 -47.36
C GLU A 305 2.01 7.28 -48.15
N ARG A 306 0.99 6.70 -47.48
CA ARG A 306 -0.01 5.90 -48.17
C ARG A 306 -0.92 6.86 -48.95
N PRO A 307 -1.07 6.66 -50.27
CA PRO A 307 -2.22 7.20 -50.96
C PRO A 307 -3.49 6.65 -50.29
N ALA A 308 -4.48 7.51 -50.11
CA ALA A 308 -5.77 7.18 -49.55
C ALA A 308 -6.52 6.19 -50.44
N THR A 309 -6.29 4.89 -50.27
CA THR A 309 -7.16 3.82 -50.78
C THR A 309 -7.13 2.62 -49.82
N GLY A 310 -7.88 2.70 -48.71
CA GLY A 310 -8.20 1.56 -47.85
C GLY A 310 -9.39 0.79 -48.42
N GLY A 311 -9.24 -0.53 -48.60
CA GLY A 311 -10.38 -1.40 -48.95
C GLY A 311 -11.20 -1.73 -47.71
N ALA A 312 -12.52 -1.86 -47.87
CA ALA A 312 -13.53 -2.02 -46.80
C ALA A 312 -13.33 -3.18 -45.79
N ALA A 313 -12.31 -4.04 -45.96
CA ALA A 313 -11.99 -5.15 -45.06
C ALA A 313 -10.98 -4.77 -43.94
N ASP A 314 -10.14 -3.75 -44.15
CA ASP A 314 -9.15 -3.29 -43.16
C ASP A 314 -9.84 -2.60 -41.96
N ASP A 315 -10.92 -1.86 -42.25
CA ASP A 315 -11.67 -1.04 -41.28
C ASP A 315 -12.42 -1.84 -40.21
N LEU A 316 -12.76 -3.11 -40.46
CA LEU A 316 -13.53 -3.97 -39.54
C LEU A 316 -12.67 -5.05 -38.85
N SER A 317 -11.34 -4.92 -38.91
CA SER A 317 -10.43 -5.77 -38.15
C SER A 317 -10.52 -5.47 -36.65
N ASP A 318 -10.23 -6.45 -35.78
CA ASP A 318 -10.31 -6.25 -34.32
C ASP A 318 -9.37 -5.13 -33.85
N ALA A 319 -8.21 -4.96 -34.50
CA ALA A 319 -7.26 -3.88 -34.21
C ALA A 319 -7.82 -2.49 -34.58
N ARG A 320 -8.35 -2.32 -35.79
CA ARG A 320 -8.97 -1.05 -36.23
C ARG A 320 -10.24 -0.72 -35.46
N MET A 321 -11.04 -1.72 -35.15
CA MET A 321 -12.20 -1.56 -34.28
C MET A 321 -11.79 -1.15 -32.87
N ALA A 322 -10.72 -1.72 -32.31
CA ALA A 322 -10.20 -1.31 -31.01
C ALA A 322 -9.72 0.14 -31.03
N GLU A 323 -8.98 0.58 -32.05
CA GLU A 323 -8.58 1.99 -32.22
C GLU A 323 -9.79 2.93 -32.34
N THR A 324 -10.74 2.58 -33.20
CA THR A 324 -11.94 3.41 -33.46
C THR A 324 -12.81 3.55 -32.22
N ILE A 325 -13.06 2.44 -31.51
CA ILE A 325 -13.89 2.46 -30.30
C ILE A 325 -13.15 3.13 -29.13
N SER A 326 -11.83 2.91 -29.02
CA SER A 326 -11.03 3.55 -27.99
C SER A 326 -11.01 5.06 -28.15
N THR A 327 -10.83 5.57 -29.37
CA THR A 327 -10.81 7.02 -29.63
C THR A 327 -12.19 7.65 -29.63
N GLY A 328 -13.20 6.96 -30.16
CA GLY A 328 -14.53 7.55 -30.35
C GLY A 328 -15.49 7.42 -29.17
N VAL A 329 -15.29 6.45 -28.27
CA VAL A 329 -16.27 6.15 -27.20
C VAL A 329 -15.62 5.92 -25.85
N LEU A 330 -14.51 5.18 -25.80
CA LEU A 330 -13.92 4.81 -24.51
C LEU A 330 -12.97 5.88 -23.97
N GLY A 331 -12.23 6.62 -24.81
CA GLY A 331 -11.09 7.44 -24.42
C GLY A 331 -11.38 8.52 -23.38
N ASP A 332 -12.56 9.12 -23.45
CA ASP A 332 -12.98 10.16 -22.51
C ASP A 332 -13.60 9.62 -21.22
N ARG A 333 -13.88 8.31 -21.18
CA ARG A 333 -14.62 7.67 -20.08
C ARG A 333 -13.86 6.55 -19.39
N PHE A 334 -12.97 5.85 -20.08
CA PHE A 334 -12.27 4.69 -19.58
C PHE A 334 -10.78 4.79 -19.83
N CYS A 335 -10.00 4.37 -18.84
CA CYS A 335 -8.60 4.05 -19.03
C CYS A 335 -8.24 2.77 -18.29
N TRP A 336 -7.12 2.16 -18.65
CA TRP A 336 -6.65 0.93 -18.04
C TRP A 336 -5.28 1.11 -17.43
N THR A 337 -5.10 0.60 -16.22
CA THR A 337 -3.77 0.53 -15.57
C THR A 337 -3.47 -0.91 -15.18
N ALA A 338 -2.19 -1.27 -15.18
CA ALA A 338 -1.78 -2.61 -14.75
C ALA A 338 -2.07 -2.88 -13.26
N ALA A 339 -1.98 -1.86 -12.39
CA ALA A 339 -2.11 -2.01 -10.95
C ALA A 339 -3.55 -1.84 -10.41
N LEU A 340 -4.37 -0.98 -11.04
CA LEU A 340 -5.74 -0.70 -10.59
C LEU A 340 -6.80 -1.36 -11.48
N GLY A 341 -6.42 -1.83 -12.67
CA GLY A 341 -7.35 -2.35 -13.67
C GLY A 341 -8.03 -1.23 -14.47
N TRP A 342 -9.26 -1.50 -14.91
CA TRP A 342 -10.08 -0.50 -15.59
C TRP A 342 -10.53 0.59 -14.63
N MET A 343 -10.36 1.83 -15.04
CA MET A 343 -10.83 3.02 -14.38
C MET A 343 -11.87 3.68 -15.29
N GLU A 344 -12.93 4.20 -14.68
CA GLU A 344 -14.03 4.87 -15.35
C GLU A 344 -14.23 6.27 -14.76
N TRP A 345 -14.33 7.25 -15.64
CA TRP A 345 -14.68 8.61 -15.33
C TRP A 345 -16.20 8.75 -15.28
N ASP A 346 -16.73 9.13 -14.11
CA ASP A 346 -18.17 9.32 -13.91
C ASP A 346 -18.66 10.74 -14.22
N GLY A 347 -17.78 11.59 -14.76
CA GLY A 347 -18.00 13.03 -14.98
C GLY A 347 -17.36 13.91 -13.92
N GLN A 348 -16.97 13.36 -12.76
CA GLN A 348 -16.41 14.11 -11.63
C GLN A 348 -15.19 13.46 -10.99
N VAL A 349 -15.13 12.12 -10.96
CA VAL A 349 -14.05 11.34 -10.33
C VAL A 349 -13.78 10.04 -11.09
N TRP A 350 -12.51 9.60 -11.08
CA TRP A 350 -12.14 8.29 -11.61
C TRP A 350 -12.40 7.18 -10.59
N ARG A 351 -13.20 6.19 -10.97
CA ARG A 351 -13.53 5.03 -10.12
C ARG A 351 -13.04 3.74 -10.75
N ARG A 352 -12.75 2.74 -9.93
CA ARG A 352 -12.51 1.39 -10.45
C ARG A 352 -13.78 0.88 -11.13
N SER A 353 -13.60 0.39 -12.35
CA SER A 353 -14.63 -0.27 -13.14
C SER A 353 -14.21 -1.71 -13.43
N ASN A 354 -15.13 -2.51 -13.95
CA ASN A 354 -14.87 -3.90 -14.28
C ASN A 354 -14.82 -4.08 -15.81
N GLU A 355 -14.20 -5.18 -16.25
CA GLU A 355 -14.07 -5.47 -17.67
C GLU A 355 -15.43 -5.68 -18.37
N ALA A 356 -16.46 -6.12 -17.64
CA ALA A 356 -17.79 -6.29 -18.20
C ALA A 356 -18.44 -4.95 -18.62
N ALA A 357 -18.20 -3.88 -17.88
CA ALA A 357 -18.67 -2.54 -18.23
C ALA A 357 -18.07 -2.06 -19.57
N VAL A 358 -16.77 -2.25 -19.76
CA VAL A 358 -16.09 -1.92 -21.02
C VAL A 358 -16.60 -2.80 -22.17
N VAL A 359 -16.72 -4.11 -21.95
CA VAL A 359 -17.26 -5.05 -22.94
C VAL A 359 -18.69 -4.68 -23.34
N GLU A 360 -19.52 -4.22 -22.41
CA GLU A 360 -20.87 -3.75 -22.71
C GLU A 360 -20.87 -2.51 -23.60
N VAL A 361 -20.00 -1.53 -23.33
CA VAL A 361 -19.85 -0.35 -24.20
C VAL A 361 -19.39 -0.74 -25.60
N VAL A 362 -18.41 -1.64 -25.72
CA VAL A 362 -17.97 -2.18 -27.02
C VAL A 362 -19.13 -2.89 -27.73
N ARG A 363 -19.91 -3.72 -27.02
CA ARG A 363 -21.06 -4.44 -27.58
C ARG A 363 -22.12 -3.47 -28.12
N GLN A 364 -22.46 -2.43 -27.36
CA GLN A 364 -23.44 -1.42 -27.77
C GLN A 364 -22.98 -0.67 -29.01
N TYR A 365 -21.71 -0.25 -29.05
CA TYR A 365 -21.16 0.42 -30.22
C TYR A 365 -21.21 -0.47 -31.47
N VAL A 366 -20.84 -1.75 -31.35
CA VAL A 366 -20.87 -2.69 -32.47
C VAL A 366 -22.30 -2.94 -32.96
N LEU A 367 -23.29 -3.01 -32.05
CA LEU A 367 -24.70 -3.13 -32.41
C LEU A 367 -25.22 -1.91 -33.16
N ASP A 368 -24.87 -0.71 -32.69
CA ASP A 368 -25.25 0.55 -33.32
C ASP A 368 -24.58 0.70 -34.70
N LEU A 369 -23.29 0.38 -34.80
CA LEU A 369 -22.58 0.30 -36.08
C LEU A 369 -23.27 -0.67 -37.04
N PHE A 370 -23.59 -1.89 -36.60
CA PHE A 370 -24.30 -2.87 -37.43
C PHE A 370 -25.65 -2.33 -37.92
N SER A 371 -26.43 -1.73 -37.01
CA SER A 371 -27.76 -1.19 -37.31
C SER A 371 -27.70 -0.07 -38.34
N ARG A 372 -26.79 0.90 -38.15
CA ARG A 372 -26.57 2.03 -39.06
C ARG A 372 -26.13 1.58 -40.45
N GLU A 373 -25.15 0.68 -40.54
CA GLU A 373 -24.63 0.20 -41.82
C GLU A 373 -25.69 -0.60 -42.59
N VAL A 374 -26.49 -1.43 -41.91
CA VAL A 374 -27.58 -2.18 -42.55
C VAL A 374 -28.68 -1.24 -43.04
N GLN A 375 -29.05 -0.21 -42.27
CA GLN A 375 -30.00 0.81 -42.70
C GLN A 375 -29.47 1.63 -43.89
N ALA A 376 -28.16 1.86 -43.95
CA ALA A 376 -27.49 2.52 -45.07
C ALA A 376 -27.34 1.64 -46.32
N GLY A 377 -27.86 0.41 -46.31
CA GLY A 377 -27.89 -0.48 -47.48
C GLY A 377 -26.71 -1.46 -47.57
N ALA A 378 -25.97 -1.70 -46.47
CA ALA A 378 -24.91 -2.71 -46.47
C ALA A 378 -25.46 -4.10 -46.84
N ALA A 379 -24.97 -4.64 -47.96
CA ALA A 379 -25.41 -5.91 -48.53
C ALA A 379 -24.26 -6.91 -48.69
N GLY A 380 -24.60 -8.17 -48.98
CA GLY A 380 -23.66 -9.23 -49.34
C GLY A 380 -22.54 -9.44 -48.31
N GLU A 381 -21.30 -9.34 -48.79
CA GLU A 381 -20.08 -9.62 -48.01
C GLU A 381 -19.89 -8.64 -46.83
N ARG A 382 -20.21 -7.35 -47.02
CA ARG A 382 -20.09 -6.32 -45.97
C ARG A 382 -21.02 -6.63 -44.78
N ARG A 383 -22.27 -7.00 -45.04
CA ARG A 383 -23.23 -7.40 -43.99
C ARG A 383 -22.76 -8.64 -43.23
N LYS A 384 -22.15 -9.61 -43.93
CA LYS A 384 -21.56 -10.81 -43.30
C LYS A 384 -20.39 -10.44 -42.39
N MET A 385 -19.50 -9.54 -42.82
CA MET A 385 -18.38 -9.04 -42.00
C MET A 385 -18.88 -8.31 -40.75
N LEU A 386 -19.86 -7.40 -40.89
CA LEU A 386 -20.47 -6.67 -39.78
C LEU A 386 -21.17 -7.61 -38.79
N SER A 387 -21.90 -8.62 -39.29
CA SER A 387 -22.52 -9.64 -38.42
C SER A 387 -21.49 -10.45 -37.64
N GLY A 388 -20.28 -10.64 -38.18
CA GLY A 388 -19.17 -11.32 -37.49
C GLY A 388 -18.66 -10.55 -36.27
N LEU A 389 -18.79 -9.22 -36.25
CA LEU A 389 -18.41 -8.39 -35.09
C LEU A 389 -19.33 -8.59 -33.89
N LEU A 390 -20.58 -9.01 -34.10
CA LEU A 390 -21.54 -9.28 -33.03
C LEU A 390 -21.20 -10.52 -32.19
N GLY A 391 -20.23 -11.32 -32.63
CA GLY A 391 -19.78 -12.51 -31.92
C GLY A 391 -19.06 -12.17 -30.61
N ARG A 392 -19.41 -12.88 -29.52
CA ARG A 392 -18.78 -12.73 -28.19
C ARG A 392 -17.24 -12.72 -28.24
N GLY A 393 -16.64 -13.59 -29.05
CA GLY A 393 -15.19 -13.70 -29.18
C GLY A 393 -14.55 -12.43 -29.73
N ARG A 394 -15.14 -11.82 -30.76
CA ARG A 394 -14.63 -10.57 -31.35
C ARG A 394 -14.81 -9.38 -30.42
N ILE A 395 -15.99 -9.25 -29.81
CA ILE A 395 -16.25 -8.18 -28.83
C ILE A 395 -15.23 -8.24 -27.69
N GLY A 396 -14.98 -9.45 -27.15
CA GLY A 396 -13.96 -9.66 -26.12
C GLY A 396 -12.55 -9.34 -26.59
N ALA A 397 -12.19 -9.72 -27.82
CA ALA A 397 -10.88 -9.40 -28.40
C ALA A 397 -10.67 -7.88 -28.55
N ILE A 398 -11.67 -7.16 -29.05
CA ILE A 398 -11.65 -5.70 -29.20
C ILE A 398 -11.48 -5.01 -27.83
N ALA A 399 -12.27 -5.39 -26.83
CA ALA A 399 -12.15 -4.85 -25.47
C ALA A 399 -10.77 -5.15 -24.83
N SER A 400 -10.20 -6.32 -25.12
CA SER A 400 -8.86 -6.69 -24.65
C SER A 400 -7.77 -5.83 -25.30
N LEU A 401 -7.86 -5.59 -26.62
CA LEU A 401 -6.91 -4.73 -27.34
C LEU A 401 -6.99 -3.27 -26.87
N ALA A 402 -8.18 -2.78 -26.52
CA ALA A 402 -8.38 -1.44 -25.99
C ALA A 402 -7.54 -1.14 -24.73
N LYS A 403 -7.17 -2.15 -23.93
CA LYS A 403 -6.30 -1.98 -22.75
C LYS A 403 -4.96 -1.34 -23.09
N GLY A 404 -4.36 -1.72 -24.22
CA GLY A 404 -3.08 -1.19 -24.65
C GLY A 404 -3.17 0.24 -25.20
N ILE A 405 -4.32 0.58 -25.78
CA ILE A 405 -4.58 1.91 -26.36
C ILE A 405 -4.91 2.93 -25.27
N LEU A 406 -5.67 2.49 -24.26
CA LEU A 406 -6.11 3.30 -23.13
C LEU A 406 -5.21 3.13 -21.90
N LEU A 407 -3.97 2.69 -22.12
CA LEU A 407 -3.01 2.43 -21.06
C LEU A 407 -2.64 3.74 -20.36
N GLN A 408 -2.82 3.77 -19.04
CA GLN A 408 -2.33 4.82 -18.15
C GLN A 408 -1.42 4.23 -17.10
N ASP A 409 -0.41 5.01 -16.70
CA ASP A 409 0.41 4.65 -15.56
C ASP A 409 -0.42 4.85 -14.27
N ALA A 410 -0.47 3.82 -13.42
CA ALA A 410 -1.14 3.88 -12.13
C ALA A 410 -0.55 4.96 -11.22
N ALA A 411 0.72 5.30 -11.38
CA ALA A 411 1.36 6.38 -10.63
C ALA A 411 0.84 7.77 -11.02
N SER A 412 0.19 7.94 -12.18
CA SER A 412 -0.34 9.23 -12.65
C SER A 412 -1.60 9.68 -11.91
N PHE A 413 -2.28 8.78 -11.21
CA PHE A 413 -3.47 9.09 -10.43
C PHE A 413 -3.12 9.82 -9.13
N ASP A 414 -3.97 10.79 -8.77
CA ASP A 414 -3.86 11.57 -7.53
C ASP A 414 -2.51 12.31 -7.33
N GLN A 415 -1.81 12.67 -8.41
CA GLN A 415 -0.53 13.41 -8.35
C GLN A 415 -0.66 14.89 -7.96
N HIS A 416 -1.87 15.39 -7.71
CA HIS A 416 -2.13 16.79 -7.40
C HIS A 416 -2.54 16.99 -5.94
N PRO A 417 -1.58 17.02 -4.98
CA PRO A 417 -1.87 17.13 -3.55
C PRO A 417 -2.52 18.47 -3.16
N ASP A 418 -2.33 19.50 -3.98
CA ASP A 418 -2.86 20.85 -3.77
C ASP A 418 -4.31 21.01 -4.24
N LEU A 419 -4.84 20.02 -4.97
CA LEU A 419 -6.19 20.03 -5.50
C LEU A 419 -7.11 19.17 -4.64
N LEU A 420 -8.31 19.65 -4.33
CA LEU A 420 -9.33 18.89 -3.60
C LEU A 420 -10.56 18.73 -4.50
N ASN A 421 -10.86 17.50 -4.90
CA ASN A 421 -12.03 17.24 -5.73
C ASN A 421 -13.31 17.26 -4.88
N THR A 422 -14.34 17.97 -5.33
CA THR A 422 -15.62 18.11 -4.62
C THR A 422 -16.78 18.02 -5.62
N PRO A 423 -18.02 17.70 -5.20
CA PRO A 423 -19.18 17.66 -6.10
C PRO A 423 -19.46 18.96 -6.89
N SER A 424 -18.94 20.13 -6.44
CA SER A 424 -19.07 21.40 -7.17
C SER A 424 -17.90 21.72 -8.11
N GLY A 425 -16.86 20.87 -8.15
CA GLY A 425 -15.65 21.08 -8.93
C GLY A 425 -14.38 20.82 -8.12
N VAL A 426 -13.23 21.12 -8.72
CA VAL A 426 -11.90 20.92 -8.13
C VAL A 426 -11.43 22.21 -7.47
N VAL A 427 -11.17 22.17 -6.17
CA VAL A 427 -10.69 23.33 -5.41
C VAL A 427 -9.18 23.35 -5.41
N ASN A 428 -8.58 24.45 -5.85
CA ASN A 428 -7.17 24.72 -5.62
C ASN A 428 -7.00 25.23 -4.17
N LEU A 429 -6.43 24.40 -3.29
CA LEU A 429 -6.30 24.74 -1.86
C LEU A 429 -5.34 25.92 -1.60
N ARG A 430 -4.44 26.24 -2.55
CA ARG A 430 -3.54 27.40 -2.43
C ARG A 430 -4.28 28.72 -2.64
N THR A 431 -5.25 28.75 -3.55
CA THR A 431 -5.94 29.97 -3.96
C THR A 431 -7.41 30.02 -3.53
N LYS A 432 -7.95 28.91 -3.04
CA LYS A 432 -9.38 28.68 -2.77
C LYS A 432 -10.28 28.74 -4.01
N GLN A 433 -9.70 28.79 -5.22
CA GLN A 433 -10.47 28.88 -6.45
C GLN A 433 -11.09 27.53 -6.81
N LEU A 434 -12.36 27.58 -7.23
CA LEU A 434 -13.10 26.44 -7.73
C LEU A 434 -12.94 26.36 -9.25
N MET A 435 -12.47 25.21 -9.72
CA MET A 435 -12.24 24.88 -11.13
C MET A 435 -13.24 23.81 -11.58
N PRO A 436 -13.58 23.75 -12.89
CA PRO A 436 -14.38 22.64 -13.41
C PRO A 436 -13.66 21.29 -13.19
N HIS A 437 -14.43 20.21 -13.17
CA HIS A 437 -13.86 18.88 -13.22
C HIS A 437 -13.13 18.66 -14.54
N ASP A 438 -11.98 18.01 -14.45
CA ASP A 438 -11.16 17.70 -15.61
C ASP A 438 -10.66 16.24 -15.48
N PRO A 439 -11.05 15.33 -16.39
CA PRO A 439 -10.59 13.94 -16.37
C PRO A 439 -9.07 13.82 -16.49
N ALA A 440 -8.38 14.81 -17.08
CA ALA A 440 -6.92 14.81 -17.22
C ALA A 440 -6.19 14.95 -15.86
N LEU A 441 -6.87 15.43 -14.81
CA LEU A 441 -6.30 15.52 -13.46
C LEU A 441 -6.21 14.15 -12.75
N LEU A 442 -6.83 13.10 -13.31
CA LEU A 442 -6.76 11.72 -12.80
C LEU A 442 -7.04 11.58 -11.29
N LEU A 443 -8.01 12.34 -10.77
CA LEU A 443 -8.38 12.33 -9.36
C LEU A 443 -9.30 11.12 -9.08
N THR A 444 -8.93 10.26 -8.13
CA THR A 444 -9.72 9.08 -7.72
C THR A 444 -10.52 9.30 -6.43
N LYS A 445 -10.27 10.42 -5.78
CA LYS A 445 -10.90 10.82 -4.52
C LYS A 445 -11.79 12.03 -4.74
N MET A 446 -12.77 12.17 -3.87
CA MET A 446 -13.76 13.25 -3.82
C MET A 446 -14.34 13.40 -2.42
N THR A 447 -14.64 14.64 -2.02
CA THR A 447 -15.44 14.95 -0.83
C THR A 447 -16.89 14.46 -1.01
N ALA A 448 -17.62 14.34 0.10
CA ALA A 448 -19.04 14.00 0.03
C ALA A 448 -19.95 15.23 -0.19
N VAL A 449 -19.39 16.44 -0.06
CA VAL A 449 -20.14 17.70 -0.01
C VAL A 449 -19.47 18.72 -0.92
N ALA A 450 -20.28 19.49 -1.64
CA ALA A 450 -19.83 20.57 -2.51
C ALA A 450 -19.05 21.63 -1.73
N TYR A 451 -18.00 22.18 -2.36
CA TYR A 451 -17.36 23.38 -1.83
C TYR A 451 -18.14 24.63 -2.24
N ARG A 452 -18.47 25.44 -1.23
CA ARG A 452 -19.00 26.80 -1.37
C ARG A 452 -18.02 27.79 -0.72
N PRO A 453 -17.37 28.65 -1.51
CA PRO A 453 -16.47 29.66 -0.96
C PRO A 453 -17.16 30.51 0.12
N ASN A 454 -16.47 30.71 1.25
CA ASN A 454 -16.93 31.52 2.38
C ASN A 454 -18.26 31.06 3.01
N ALA A 455 -18.67 29.81 2.82
CA ALA A 455 -19.86 29.28 3.48
C ALA A 455 -19.69 29.28 5.00
N VAL A 456 -20.72 29.76 5.69
CA VAL A 456 -20.81 29.81 7.15
C VAL A 456 -22.17 29.29 7.59
N HIS A 457 -22.22 28.65 8.75
CA HIS A 457 -23.47 28.16 9.31
C HIS A 457 -23.45 28.25 10.84
N PRO A 458 -24.56 28.71 11.48
CA PRO A 458 -24.63 28.82 12.94
C PRO A 458 -24.33 27.50 13.65
N ASP A 459 -24.89 26.38 13.18
CA ASP A 459 -24.66 25.08 13.83
C ASP A 459 -23.21 24.62 13.75
N TRP A 460 -22.52 24.88 12.64
CA TRP A 460 -21.10 24.56 12.53
C TRP A 460 -20.28 25.45 13.48
N THR A 461 -20.62 26.73 13.56
CA THR A 461 -20.01 27.68 14.50
C THR A 461 -20.21 27.22 15.95
N THR A 462 -21.41 26.76 16.30
CA THR A 462 -21.73 26.18 17.62
C THR A 462 -20.92 24.91 17.88
N ALA A 463 -20.81 24.01 16.92
CA ALA A 463 -20.01 22.79 17.08
C ALA A 463 -18.52 23.09 17.36
N LEU A 464 -17.95 24.10 16.69
CA LEU A 464 -16.57 24.54 16.90
C LEU A 464 -16.32 25.11 18.31
N GLN A 465 -17.37 25.46 19.08
CA GLN A 465 -17.22 25.86 20.47
C GLN A 465 -16.73 24.72 21.36
N ALA A 466 -16.88 23.46 20.94
CA ALA A 466 -16.27 22.32 21.62
C ALA A 466 -14.74 22.40 21.69
N ILE A 467 -14.11 23.16 20.78
CA ILE A 467 -12.67 23.44 20.81
C ILE A 467 -12.44 24.76 21.59
N PRO A 468 -11.50 24.79 22.56
CA PRO A 468 -11.10 26.01 23.25
C PRO A 468 -10.76 27.14 22.27
N GLY A 469 -11.16 28.37 22.60
CA GLY A 469 -11.06 29.52 21.68
C GLY A 469 -9.62 29.82 21.26
N ASP A 470 -8.69 29.76 22.22
CA ASP A 470 -7.24 29.90 22.08
C ASP A 470 -6.58 28.79 21.25
N VAL A 471 -7.25 27.64 21.08
CA VAL A 471 -6.76 26.50 20.29
C VAL A 471 -7.38 26.46 18.89
N ARG A 472 -8.54 27.10 18.68
CA ARG A 472 -9.39 26.91 17.49
C ARG A 472 -8.70 27.26 16.18
N ASP A 473 -7.96 28.37 16.12
CA ASP A 473 -7.27 28.81 14.89
C ASP A 473 -6.14 27.84 14.52
N TRP A 474 -5.32 27.45 15.50
CA TRP A 474 -4.28 26.45 15.30
C TRP A 474 -4.87 25.10 14.84
N TYR A 475 -5.99 24.70 15.47
CA TYR A 475 -6.69 23.47 15.13
C TYR A 475 -7.28 23.51 13.70
N GLN A 476 -7.79 24.66 13.27
CA GLN A 476 -8.23 24.88 11.89
C GLN A 476 -7.10 24.65 10.89
N VAL A 477 -5.91 25.20 11.15
CA VAL A 477 -4.75 25.00 10.29
C VAL A 477 -4.30 23.54 10.29
N ARG A 478 -4.36 22.83 11.43
CA ARG A 478 -4.08 21.39 11.52
C ARG A 478 -5.02 20.54 10.68
N VAL A 479 -6.33 20.73 10.84
CA VAL A 479 -7.32 20.01 10.02
C VAL A 479 -7.18 20.40 8.55
N GLY A 480 -6.96 21.69 8.28
CA GLY A 480 -6.75 22.22 6.93
C GLY A 480 -5.52 21.63 6.22
N GLN A 481 -4.36 21.60 6.86
CA GLN A 481 -3.18 20.90 6.33
C GLN A 481 -3.50 19.41 6.11
N GLY A 482 -4.26 18.79 7.01
CA GLY A 482 -4.71 17.40 6.88
C GLY A 482 -5.70 17.11 5.74
N ILE A 483 -6.25 18.12 5.06
CA ILE A 483 -7.05 17.90 3.83
C ILE A 483 -6.25 18.13 2.55
N THR A 484 -4.96 18.43 2.69
CA THR A 484 -3.99 18.42 1.58
C THR A 484 -3.48 17.00 1.36
N GLY A 485 -2.83 16.76 0.21
CA GLY A 485 -2.11 15.50 -0.03
C GLY A 485 -0.69 15.48 0.54
N HIS A 486 -0.30 16.46 1.35
CA HIS A 486 1.03 16.55 1.94
C HIS A 486 1.02 16.04 3.38
N MET A 487 2.06 15.30 3.76
CA MET A 487 2.30 14.98 5.16
C MET A 487 2.51 16.24 6.00
N THR A 488 2.21 16.15 7.29
CA THR A 488 2.48 17.23 8.24
C THR A 488 4.00 17.47 8.31
N PRO A 489 4.48 18.72 8.15
CA PRO A 489 5.93 18.99 8.05
C PRO A 489 6.69 18.80 9.38
N ASP A 490 5.97 18.62 10.49
CA ASP A 490 6.52 18.53 11.85
C ASP A 490 6.37 17.14 12.50
N ASP A 491 5.91 16.14 11.76
CA ASP A 491 5.63 14.77 12.23
C ASP A 491 4.64 14.68 13.43
N VAL A 492 3.77 15.67 13.65
CA VAL A 492 2.88 15.70 14.83
C VAL A 492 1.62 14.86 14.65
N LEU A 493 1.37 13.95 15.60
CA LEU A 493 0.09 13.29 15.86
C LEU A 493 -0.75 14.14 16.82
N VAL A 494 -1.92 14.58 16.36
CA VAL A 494 -2.89 15.31 17.19
C VAL A 494 -3.72 14.31 18.00
N VAL A 495 -3.59 14.36 19.32
CA VAL A 495 -4.34 13.53 20.27
C VAL A 495 -5.51 14.34 20.84
N ASN A 496 -6.72 14.01 20.41
CA ASN A 496 -7.97 14.64 20.82
C ASN A 496 -8.54 13.88 22.02
N GLN A 497 -8.35 14.45 23.21
CA GLN A 497 -8.80 13.88 24.46
C GLN A 497 -10.08 14.56 24.95
N GLY A 498 -11.04 13.77 25.43
CA GLY A 498 -12.02 14.26 26.39
C GLY A 498 -13.03 13.20 26.80
N GLY A 499 -13.65 13.39 27.97
CA GLY A 499 -14.72 12.52 28.49
C GLY A 499 -16.01 12.67 27.67
N GLY A 500 -16.89 11.66 27.67
CA GLY A 500 -18.16 11.72 26.93
C GLY A 500 -18.92 13.04 27.12
N GLU A 501 -19.74 13.40 26.12
CA GLU A 501 -20.53 14.65 26.11
C GLU A 501 -19.71 15.96 25.96
N ASN A 502 -18.53 15.91 25.36
CA ASN A 502 -17.63 17.07 25.16
C ASN A 502 -17.66 17.72 23.77
N GLY A 503 -18.50 17.24 22.84
CA GLY A 503 -18.60 17.76 21.48
C GLY A 503 -17.49 17.34 20.49
N LYS A 504 -16.45 16.60 20.92
CA LYS A 504 -15.37 16.06 20.07
C LYS A 504 -15.92 15.24 18.89
N THR A 505 -16.83 14.30 19.19
CA THR A 505 -17.46 13.45 18.16
C THR A 505 -18.32 14.27 17.20
N THR A 506 -18.88 15.40 17.62
CA THR A 506 -19.65 16.29 16.74
C THR A 506 -18.72 16.96 15.72
N VAL A 507 -17.57 17.49 16.16
CA VAL A 507 -16.60 18.15 15.27
C VAL A 507 -15.92 17.13 14.34
N LEU A 508 -15.28 16.10 14.90
CA LEU A 508 -14.55 15.09 14.12
C LEU A 508 -15.49 14.24 13.26
N GLY A 509 -16.67 13.89 13.80
CA GLY A 509 -17.70 13.17 13.07
C GLY A 509 -18.24 13.97 11.88
N THR A 510 -18.45 15.28 12.02
CA THR A 510 -18.84 16.13 10.89
C THR A 510 -17.73 16.19 9.86
N ALA A 511 -16.47 16.37 10.30
CA ALA A 511 -15.33 16.44 9.39
C ALA A 511 -15.18 15.16 8.54
N SER A 512 -15.31 14.00 9.17
CA SER A 512 -15.26 12.70 8.48
C SER A 512 -16.31 12.56 7.38
N LYS A 513 -17.54 12.99 7.66
CA LYS A 513 -18.66 12.89 6.71
C LYS A 513 -18.52 13.86 5.55
N VAL A 514 -17.90 15.02 5.77
CA VAL A 514 -17.66 16.01 4.72
C VAL A 514 -16.57 15.56 3.75
N LEU A 515 -15.47 15.00 4.26
CA LEU A 515 -14.29 14.66 3.45
C LEU A 515 -14.47 13.44 2.54
N GLY A 516 -15.53 12.65 2.74
CA GLY A 516 -15.85 11.53 1.87
C GLY A 516 -14.69 10.55 1.74
N SER A 517 -14.25 10.29 0.51
CA SER A 517 -13.20 9.30 0.22
C SER A 517 -11.77 9.76 0.58
N TYR A 518 -11.58 11.02 0.96
CA TYR A 518 -10.33 11.54 1.50
C TYR A 518 -10.13 11.26 2.99
N TYR A 519 -11.19 10.86 3.68
CA TYR A 519 -11.14 10.49 5.10
C TYR A 519 -11.13 8.97 5.25
N VAL A 520 -10.38 8.49 6.24
CA VAL A 520 -10.42 7.09 6.65
C VAL A 520 -10.47 6.98 8.17
N LEU A 521 -11.35 6.11 8.66
CA LEU A 521 -11.32 5.65 10.05
C LEU A 521 -10.46 4.39 10.08
N VAL A 522 -9.33 4.44 10.79
CA VAL A 522 -8.37 3.33 10.87
C VAL A 522 -8.41 2.69 12.24
N SER A 523 -8.13 1.39 12.27
CA SER A 523 -7.99 0.64 13.53
C SER A 523 -6.80 1.14 14.36
N ASP A 524 -6.94 1.06 15.69
CA ASP A 524 -5.88 1.29 16.67
C ASP A 524 -4.58 0.50 16.38
N ARG A 525 -4.69 -0.63 15.67
CA ARG A 525 -3.56 -1.46 15.21
C ARG A 525 -2.58 -0.72 14.29
N VAL A 526 -3.00 0.35 13.61
CA VAL A 526 -2.08 1.21 12.85
C VAL A 526 -0.97 1.76 13.75
N LEU A 527 -1.32 2.13 14.99
CA LEU A 527 -0.39 2.66 15.99
C LEU A 527 0.11 1.60 16.98
N LEU A 528 -0.67 0.56 17.24
CA LEU A 528 -0.46 -0.33 18.39
C LEU A 528 0.00 -1.75 18.04
N ALA A 529 0.03 -2.15 16.76
CA ALA A 529 0.37 -3.53 16.43
C ALA A 529 1.88 -3.83 16.53
N ASP A 530 2.20 -5.08 16.87
CA ASP A 530 3.58 -5.54 17.04
C ASP A 530 4.40 -5.48 15.74
N ALA A 531 5.73 -5.54 15.86
CA ALA A 531 6.66 -5.49 14.73
C ALA A 531 6.46 -6.65 13.72
N GLY A 532 5.86 -7.77 14.13
CA GLY A 532 5.54 -8.93 13.29
C GLY A 532 4.10 -8.97 12.77
N ALA A 533 3.24 -8.00 13.12
CA ALA A 533 1.87 -7.98 12.65
C ALA A 533 1.80 -7.62 11.16
N HIS A 534 0.88 -8.27 10.44
CA HIS A 534 0.71 -8.06 9.00
C HIS A 534 0.35 -6.60 8.71
N PRO A 535 0.91 -5.95 7.68
CA PRO A 535 0.72 -4.51 7.42
C PRO A 535 -0.59 -4.20 6.69
N THR A 536 -1.66 -4.99 6.87
CA THR A 536 -2.91 -4.79 6.09
C THR A 536 -3.55 -3.45 6.40
N GLU A 537 -3.56 -3.07 7.68
CA GLU A 537 -4.20 -1.85 8.16
C GLU A 537 -3.53 -0.58 7.59
N LEU A 538 -2.24 -0.66 7.27
CA LEU A 538 -1.52 0.44 6.62
C LEU A 538 -2.01 0.69 5.18
N MET A 539 -2.60 -0.30 4.50
CA MET A 539 -3.17 -0.12 3.16
C MET A 539 -4.32 0.88 3.14
N GLU A 540 -5.03 1.04 4.26
CA GLU A 540 -6.15 1.99 4.40
C GLU A 540 -5.71 3.46 4.29
N LEU A 541 -4.43 3.73 4.58
CA LEU A 541 -3.84 5.07 4.51
C LEU A 541 -3.53 5.51 3.07
N ARG A 542 -3.56 4.59 2.10
CA ARG A 542 -3.22 4.88 0.71
C ARG A 542 -4.22 5.86 0.09
N GLY A 543 -3.73 7.07 -0.23
CA GLY A 543 -4.53 8.14 -0.81
C GLY A 543 -5.54 8.78 0.15
N ALA A 544 -5.50 8.44 1.45
CA ALA A 544 -6.22 9.18 2.47
C ALA A 544 -5.48 10.48 2.78
N ARG A 545 -6.23 11.53 3.14
CA ARG A 545 -5.67 12.83 3.55
C ARG A 545 -5.82 13.04 5.05
N LEU A 546 -6.97 12.68 5.61
CA LEU A 546 -7.17 12.70 7.05
C LEU A 546 -7.51 11.30 7.55
N ALA A 547 -6.67 10.76 8.44
CA ALA A 547 -6.86 9.47 9.05
C ALA A 547 -7.17 9.65 10.53
N LEU A 548 -8.27 9.08 11.01
CA LEU A 548 -8.64 9.09 12.42
C LEU A 548 -8.50 7.69 13.01
N VAL A 549 -7.81 7.60 14.13
CA VAL A 549 -7.85 6.42 15.01
C VAL A 549 -8.88 6.70 16.10
N GLU A 550 -9.89 5.84 16.23
CA GLU A 550 -10.91 5.93 17.28
C GLU A 550 -10.75 4.76 18.25
N GLU A 551 -10.90 5.05 19.55
CA GLU A 551 -10.82 4.10 20.67
C GLU A 551 -9.50 3.34 20.82
N THR A 552 -8.58 3.89 21.62
CA THR A 552 -7.58 3.08 22.32
C THR A 552 -8.18 2.59 23.64
N PRO A 553 -8.19 1.26 23.91
CA PRO A 553 -8.58 0.76 25.22
C PRO A 553 -7.75 1.40 26.34
N GLU A 554 -8.36 1.55 27.51
CA GLU A 554 -7.67 1.95 28.72
C GLU A 554 -6.41 1.08 28.88
N ALA A 555 -5.25 1.72 29.08
CA ALA A 555 -3.93 1.10 29.25
C ALA A 555 -3.21 0.51 28.01
N ARG A 556 -3.58 0.80 26.75
CA ARG A 556 -2.71 0.44 25.60
C ARG A 556 -1.54 1.41 25.42
N ARG A 557 -0.33 0.84 25.21
CA ARG A 557 0.94 1.56 25.03
C ARG A 557 1.11 2.00 23.59
N LEU A 558 1.42 3.28 23.37
CA LEU A 558 1.70 3.81 22.04
C LEU A 558 3.08 3.29 21.57
N SER A 559 3.14 2.58 20.44
CA SER A 559 4.41 2.13 19.89
C SER A 559 5.12 3.28 19.18
N VAL A 560 6.22 3.77 19.75
CA VAL A 560 7.04 4.83 19.15
C VAL A 560 7.63 4.41 17.81
N GLY A 561 8.03 3.16 17.67
CA GLY A 561 8.53 2.61 16.42
C GLY A 561 7.49 2.67 15.30
N ARG A 562 6.22 2.37 15.60
CA ARG A 562 5.11 2.49 14.64
C ARG A 562 4.74 3.95 14.38
N LEU A 563 4.66 4.77 15.42
CA LEU A 563 4.37 6.20 15.27
C LEU A 563 5.33 6.86 14.27
N LYS A 564 6.63 6.60 14.40
CA LYS A 564 7.66 7.10 13.47
C LYS A 564 7.41 6.62 12.04
N LYS A 565 7.04 5.36 11.86
CA LYS A 565 6.76 4.78 10.53
C LYS A 565 5.52 5.36 9.85
N VAL A 566 4.49 5.69 10.63
CA VAL A 566 3.20 6.14 10.08
C VAL A 566 3.18 7.64 9.84
N VAL A 567 3.74 8.43 10.77
CA VAL A 567 3.65 9.90 10.74
C VAL A 567 4.91 10.56 10.16
N GLY A 568 6.07 9.89 10.20
CA GLY A 568 7.37 10.47 9.80
C GLY A 568 8.06 9.81 8.60
N THR A 569 7.45 8.82 7.96
CA THR A 569 8.04 8.18 6.76
C THR A 569 7.27 8.57 5.49
N PRO A 570 7.93 9.18 4.48
CA PRO A 570 7.28 9.58 3.23
C PRO A 570 6.69 8.44 2.42
N GLU A 571 7.23 7.22 2.55
CA GLU A 571 6.78 6.04 1.83
C GLU A 571 6.35 4.94 2.81
N ILE A 572 5.21 4.32 2.53
CA ILE A 572 4.66 3.21 3.31
C ILE A 572 4.63 1.98 2.41
N GLU A 573 5.27 0.90 2.87
CA GLU A 573 5.15 -0.42 2.28
C GLU A 573 4.08 -1.22 3.03
N ALA A 574 3.06 -1.69 2.31
CA ALA A 574 1.97 -2.48 2.87
C ALA A 574 1.37 -3.44 1.83
N ARG A 575 0.53 -4.39 2.27
CA ARG A 575 -0.19 -5.31 1.38
C ARG A 575 -1.50 -5.80 1.96
N TYR A 576 -2.45 -6.09 1.10
CA TYR A 576 -3.61 -6.90 1.46
C TYR A 576 -3.21 -8.35 1.71
N ILE A 577 -4.01 -9.06 2.50
CA ILE A 577 -3.81 -10.50 2.76
C ILE A 577 -3.83 -11.25 1.42
N ARG A 578 -2.79 -12.06 1.19
CA ARG A 578 -2.58 -12.85 -0.05
C ARG A 578 -2.34 -12.01 -1.33
N GLN A 579 -1.86 -10.77 -1.19
CA GLN A 579 -1.40 -9.95 -2.31
C GLN A 579 0.07 -9.56 -2.14
N ASP A 580 0.70 -9.06 -3.21
CA ASP A 580 2.09 -8.58 -3.15
C ASP A 580 2.18 -7.24 -2.38
N SER A 581 3.35 -6.99 -1.78
CA SER A 581 3.69 -5.68 -1.20
C SER A 581 3.62 -4.58 -2.25
N VAL A 582 3.02 -3.47 -1.87
CA VAL A 582 3.04 -2.23 -2.64
C VAL A 582 3.59 -1.11 -1.76
N THR A 583 4.44 -0.29 -2.37
CA THR A 583 4.94 0.95 -1.76
C THR A 583 4.13 2.11 -2.30
N PHE A 584 3.70 3.01 -1.43
CA PHE A 584 3.01 4.24 -1.83
C PHE A 584 3.42 5.41 -0.93
N THR A 585 3.31 6.63 -1.48
CA THR A 585 3.58 7.86 -0.75
C THR A 585 2.51 8.09 0.32
N ALA A 586 2.93 8.38 1.54
CA ALA A 586 2.04 8.78 2.62
C ALA A 586 1.45 10.17 2.33
N THR A 587 0.13 10.25 2.21
CA THR A 587 -0.61 11.49 1.94
C THR A 587 -1.43 11.98 3.13
N HIS A 588 -1.44 11.19 4.21
CA HIS A 588 -2.36 11.38 5.32
C HIS A 588 -1.73 12.19 6.46
N SER A 589 -2.59 12.91 7.19
CA SER A 589 -2.32 13.42 8.53
C SER A 589 -3.13 12.61 9.53
N LEU A 590 -2.47 12.14 10.59
CA LEU A 590 -3.06 11.23 11.55
C LEU A 590 -3.58 11.96 12.78
N PHE A 591 -4.81 11.66 13.17
CA PHE A 591 -5.47 12.16 14.36
C PHE A 591 -5.84 10.95 15.23
N LEU A 592 -5.67 11.09 16.53
CA LEU A 592 -6.15 10.13 17.52
C LEU A 592 -7.32 10.75 18.27
N SER A 593 -8.45 10.06 18.38
CA SER A 593 -9.56 10.43 19.25
C SER A 593 -9.67 9.40 20.37
N THR A 594 -9.53 9.88 21.62
CA THR A 594 -9.56 9.01 22.80
C THR A 594 -10.23 9.68 23.99
N ASN A 595 -10.73 8.88 24.93
CA ASN A 595 -11.21 9.35 26.23
C ASN A 595 -10.09 9.31 27.27
N TYR A 596 -9.16 8.37 27.13
CA TYR A 596 -8.01 8.18 28.02
C TYR A 596 -6.70 8.48 27.30
N ARG A 597 -5.74 9.07 28.00
CA ARG A 597 -4.41 9.30 27.42
C ARG A 597 -3.68 7.97 27.23
N PRO A 598 -3.05 7.73 26.07
CA PRO A 598 -2.28 6.52 25.88
C PRO A 598 -1.02 6.55 26.77
N VAL A 599 -0.53 5.37 27.15
CA VAL A 599 0.73 5.25 27.89
C VAL A 599 1.89 5.34 26.90
N VAL A 600 2.88 6.18 27.18
CA VAL A 600 4.11 6.33 26.39
C VAL A 600 5.28 6.01 27.32
N GLU A 601 5.99 4.90 27.06
CA GLU A 601 7.06 4.46 27.97
C GLU A 601 8.36 5.24 27.72
N GLU A 602 8.55 5.72 26.50
CA GLU A 602 9.72 6.48 26.09
C GLU A 602 9.65 7.93 26.61
N THR A 603 10.74 8.37 27.23
CA THR A 603 10.89 9.73 27.77
C THR A 603 11.71 10.63 26.84
N ASP A 604 12.05 10.18 25.63
CA ASP A 604 12.94 10.92 24.74
C ASP A 604 12.23 12.07 24.00
N HIS A 605 12.95 13.18 23.81
CA HIS A 605 12.47 14.36 23.10
C HIS A 605 11.97 14.05 21.68
N GLY A 606 12.57 13.08 20.99
CA GLY A 606 12.20 12.69 19.62
C GLY A 606 10.80 12.09 19.54
N THR A 607 10.35 11.41 20.59
CA THR A 607 8.98 10.89 20.70
C THR A 607 8.01 12.01 21.02
N TRP A 608 8.29 12.79 22.06
CA TRP A 608 7.36 13.80 22.57
C TRP A 608 7.17 15.00 21.65
N ARG A 609 8.15 15.34 20.80
CA ARG A 609 7.98 16.37 19.76
C ARG A 609 6.92 16.02 18.69
N ARG A 610 6.52 14.74 18.61
CA ARG A 610 5.53 14.22 17.65
C ARG A 610 4.13 14.11 18.23
N LEU A 611 3.91 14.60 19.43
CA LEU A 611 2.64 14.48 20.14
C LEU A 611 2.12 15.87 20.46
N ALA A 612 0.83 16.10 20.20
CA ALA A 612 0.14 17.31 20.63
C ALA A 612 -1.22 16.92 21.25
N LEU A 613 -1.36 17.14 22.56
CA LEU A 613 -2.58 16.83 23.30
C LEU A 613 -3.57 18.01 23.24
N VAL A 614 -4.66 17.81 22.51
CA VAL A 614 -5.80 18.73 22.45
C VAL A 614 -6.88 18.23 23.39
N ARG A 615 -7.09 18.92 24.50
CA ARG A 615 -8.20 18.63 25.42
C ARG A 615 -9.48 19.29 24.92
N PHE A 616 -10.57 18.54 24.99
CA PHE A 616 -11.95 19.01 24.89
C PHE A 616 -12.49 19.09 26.33
N PRO A 617 -12.26 20.21 27.05
CA PRO A 617 -12.49 20.29 28.49
C PRO A 617 -13.98 20.36 28.86
N TYR A 618 -14.82 20.77 27.90
CA TYR A 618 -16.21 21.10 28.16
C TYR A 618 -17.09 19.89 28.34
N ARG A 619 -18.10 20.03 29.19
CA ARG A 619 -19.19 19.06 29.34
C ARG A 619 -20.50 19.71 28.90
N PHE A 620 -21.06 19.24 27.80
CA PHE A 620 -22.31 19.74 27.25
C PHE A 620 -23.50 19.01 27.88
N VAL A 621 -24.06 19.60 28.93
CA VAL A 621 -25.19 19.04 29.69
C VAL A 621 -26.53 19.34 29.01
N LYS A 622 -27.57 18.58 29.35
CA LYS A 622 -28.92 18.79 28.81
C LYS A 622 -29.50 20.14 29.25
N ARG A 623 -30.45 20.70 28.48
CA ARG A 623 -31.05 22.02 28.74
C ARG A 623 -31.66 22.16 30.13
N GLU A 624 -32.16 21.06 30.67
CA GLU A 624 -32.83 21.00 31.97
C GLU A 624 -31.88 20.69 33.13
N ALA A 625 -30.58 20.47 32.86
CA ALA A 625 -29.58 20.15 33.87
C ALA A 625 -28.86 21.41 34.38
N ASP A 626 -28.51 21.40 35.66
CA ASP A 626 -27.74 22.48 36.28
C ASP A 626 -26.27 22.47 35.81
N LEU A 627 -25.73 23.66 35.54
CA LEU A 627 -24.29 23.86 35.30
C LEU A 627 -23.58 23.83 36.65
N THR A 628 -22.87 22.74 36.92
CA THR A 628 -22.23 22.46 38.22
C THR A 628 -20.72 22.65 38.18
N GLY A 629 -20.11 22.55 37.00
CA GLY A 629 -18.68 22.77 36.77
C GLY A 629 -18.41 24.06 35.98
N PRO A 630 -17.18 24.62 36.11
CA PRO A 630 -16.78 25.81 35.35
C PRO A 630 -16.75 25.59 33.83
N ASP A 631 -16.53 24.33 33.40
CA ASP A 631 -16.51 23.91 32.00
C ASP A 631 -17.86 23.36 31.50
N ASP A 632 -18.90 23.40 32.32
CA ASP A 632 -20.23 22.97 31.91
C ASP A 632 -20.85 23.97 30.94
N ARG A 633 -21.48 23.43 29.91
CA ARG A 633 -22.20 24.21 28.90
C ARG A 633 -23.53 23.59 28.59
N LEU A 634 -24.49 24.42 28.20
CA LEU A 634 -25.75 23.92 27.67
C LEU A 634 -25.51 23.27 26.31
N GLY A 635 -25.78 21.97 26.25
CA GLY A 635 -25.75 21.16 25.04
C GLY A 635 -27.06 21.24 24.27
N ASP A 636 -26.96 21.20 22.94
CA ASP A 636 -28.09 20.98 22.06
C ASP A 636 -28.05 19.53 21.54
N PRO A 637 -28.94 18.63 22.02
CA PRO A 637 -28.93 17.23 21.62
C PRO A 637 -29.28 17.04 20.13
N THR A 638 -29.92 18.04 19.50
CA THR A 638 -30.31 17.99 18.08
C THR A 638 -29.19 18.47 17.16
N LEU A 639 -28.13 19.11 17.69
CA LEU A 639 -27.10 19.76 16.89
C LEU A 639 -26.45 18.81 15.89
N ARG A 640 -26.12 17.58 16.32
CA ARG A 640 -25.51 16.57 15.45
C ARG A 640 -26.43 16.18 14.29
N GLU A 641 -27.71 16.00 14.56
CA GLU A 641 -28.70 15.67 13.53
C GLU A 641 -28.87 16.84 12.56
N ARG A 642 -29.01 18.08 13.07
CA ARG A 642 -29.16 19.29 12.24
C ARG A 642 -27.94 19.53 11.35
N LEU A 643 -26.72 19.30 11.85
CA LEU A 643 -25.49 19.35 11.08
C LEU A 643 -25.46 18.33 9.93
N MET A 644 -25.97 17.11 10.15
CA MET A 644 -25.98 16.08 9.11
C MET A 644 -27.11 16.26 8.10
N ALA A 645 -28.26 16.77 8.54
CA ALA A 645 -29.42 17.04 7.70
C ALA A 645 -29.24 18.29 6.83
N SER A 646 -28.56 19.32 7.33
CA SER A 646 -28.30 20.54 6.57
C SER A 646 -27.11 20.36 5.61
N GLU A 647 -27.35 20.59 4.32
CA GLU A 647 -26.27 20.68 3.33
C GLU A 647 -25.40 21.92 3.59
N GLN A 648 -26.01 23.07 3.86
CA GLN A 648 -25.28 24.33 4.11
C GLN A 648 -24.36 24.23 5.33
N ALA A 649 -24.77 23.51 6.38
CA ALA A 649 -23.93 23.25 7.54
C ALA A 649 -22.66 22.47 7.19
N ARG A 650 -22.80 21.45 6.31
CA ARG A 650 -21.67 20.64 5.86
C ARG A 650 -20.79 21.37 4.84
N GLU A 651 -21.38 22.21 3.99
CA GLU A 651 -20.64 23.11 3.09
C GLU A 651 -19.80 24.12 3.91
N ALA A 652 -20.36 24.66 5.01
CA ALA A 652 -19.63 25.53 5.93
C ALA A 652 -18.48 24.82 6.64
N ALA A 653 -18.67 23.55 7.03
CA ALA A 653 -17.59 22.73 7.59
C ALA A 653 -16.46 22.51 6.58
N LEU A 654 -16.78 22.23 5.31
CA LEU A 654 -15.78 22.11 4.26
C LEU A 654 -15.05 23.43 4.01
N ALA A 655 -15.78 24.55 3.95
CA ALA A 655 -15.21 25.87 3.76
C ALA A 655 -14.23 26.26 4.87
N TRP A 656 -14.56 25.92 6.12
CA TRP A 656 -13.68 26.09 7.27
C TRP A 656 -12.38 25.29 7.14
N MET A 657 -12.42 24.05 6.65
CA MET A 657 -11.20 23.25 6.42
C MET A 657 -10.36 23.79 5.27
N VAL A 658 -10.99 24.18 4.16
CA VAL A 658 -10.30 24.79 3.00
C VAL A 658 -9.61 26.09 3.40
N GLU A 659 -10.24 26.90 4.25
CA GLU A 659 -9.63 28.10 4.80
C GLU A 659 -8.39 27.76 5.67
N GLY A 660 -8.45 26.71 6.49
CA GLY A 660 -7.29 26.21 7.23
C GLY A 660 -6.12 25.80 6.31
N ALA A 661 -6.43 25.08 5.22
CA ALA A 661 -5.43 24.66 4.24
C ALA A 661 -4.80 25.87 3.54
N HIS A 662 -5.61 26.85 3.17
CA HIS A 662 -5.16 28.08 2.55
C HIS A 662 -4.23 28.88 3.47
N ARG A 663 -4.59 29.05 4.76
CA ARG A 663 -3.73 29.71 5.76
C ARG A 663 -2.36 29.03 5.88
N TRP A 664 -2.34 27.69 5.86
CA TRP A 664 -1.08 26.93 5.85
C TRP A 664 -0.23 27.21 4.60
N TYR A 665 -0.84 27.29 3.41
CA TYR A 665 -0.12 27.66 2.19
C TYR A 665 0.40 29.11 2.23
N GLN A 666 -0.39 30.05 2.74
CA GLN A 666 0.01 31.45 2.91
C GLN A 666 1.19 31.60 3.87
N ALA A 667 1.25 30.74 4.90
CA ALA A 667 2.38 30.64 5.81
C ALA A 667 3.60 29.88 5.22
N GLY A 668 3.68 29.70 3.89
CA GLY A 668 4.80 29.02 3.24
C GLY A 668 4.91 27.53 3.59
N ARG A 669 3.77 26.87 3.90
CA ARG A 669 3.70 25.47 4.37
C ARG A 669 4.35 25.23 5.72
N VAL A 670 4.53 26.29 6.52
CA VAL A 670 5.01 26.19 7.90
C VAL A 670 3.81 26.04 8.83
N MET A 671 3.89 25.08 9.77
CA MET A 671 2.86 24.95 10.79
C MET A 671 3.01 26.05 11.84
N PRO A 672 1.90 26.68 12.29
CA PRO A 672 1.95 27.61 13.41
C PRO A 672 2.43 26.92 14.68
N GLU A 673 3.07 27.70 15.56
CA GLU A 673 3.45 27.24 16.89
C GLU A 673 2.23 26.70 17.65
N GLN A 674 2.47 25.70 18.51
CA GLN A 674 1.41 25.12 19.32
C GLN A 674 0.92 26.15 20.36
N PRO A 675 -0.40 26.31 20.56
CA PRO A 675 -0.94 27.17 21.59
C PRO A 675 -0.41 26.77 22.98
N PRO A 676 -0.19 27.72 23.91
CA PRO A 676 0.31 27.42 25.26
C PRO A 676 -0.44 26.28 25.95
N ARG A 677 -1.78 26.29 25.88
CA ARG A 677 -2.64 25.23 26.42
C ARG A 677 -2.30 23.83 25.90
N VAL A 678 -1.97 23.70 24.61
CA VAL A 678 -1.62 22.41 24.00
C VAL A 678 -0.23 21.98 24.44
N VAL A 679 0.72 22.92 24.52
CA VAL A 679 2.08 22.67 25.00
C VAL A 679 2.05 22.20 26.46
N GLU A 680 1.32 22.90 27.32
CA GLU A 680 1.14 22.59 28.74
C GLU A 680 0.44 21.25 28.94
N ALA A 681 -0.66 20.99 28.23
CA ALA A 681 -1.37 19.72 28.31
C ALA A 681 -0.47 18.54 27.89
N THR A 682 0.33 18.73 26.85
CA THR A 682 1.29 17.72 26.37
C THR A 682 2.44 17.51 27.37
N ARG A 683 2.98 18.58 27.97
CA ARG A 683 4.00 18.50 29.02
C ARG A 683 3.49 17.78 30.26
N ALA A 684 2.28 18.12 30.70
CA ALA A 684 1.62 17.45 31.84
C ALA A 684 1.39 15.95 31.56
N TRP A 685 1.05 15.59 30.33
CA TRP A 685 0.97 14.17 29.94
C TRP A 685 2.34 13.48 29.94
N ARG A 686 3.40 14.15 29.49
CA ARG A 686 4.77 13.61 29.57
C ARG A 686 5.21 13.35 31.02
N ALA A 687 4.92 14.28 31.92
CA ALA A 687 5.29 14.19 33.32
C ALA A 687 4.71 12.93 34.02
N GLU A 688 3.62 12.35 33.52
CA GLU A 688 3.05 11.12 34.09
C GLU A 688 3.95 9.88 33.90
N SER A 689 4.79 9.88 32.86
CA SER A 689 5.73 8.79 32.56
C SER A 689 7.18 9.17 32.84
N ASP A 690 7.50 10.46 32.71
CA ASP A 690 8.84 11.02 32.90
C ASP A 690 9.03 11.55 34.33
N LEU A 691 9.53 10.68 35.22
CA LEU A 691 9.74 10.99 36.63
C LEU A 691 10.73 12.14 36.88
N VAL A 692 11.68 12.36 35.96
CA VAL A 692 12.63 13.48 36.09
C VAL A 692 11.91 14.78 35.78
N LEU A 693 11.16 14.84 34.67
CA LEU A 693 10.36 16.01 34.33
C LEU A 693 9.34 16.35 35.43
N ALA A 694 8.60 15.36 35.93
CA ALA A 694 7.63 15.57 37.00
C ALA A 694 8.28 16.11 38.29
N TYR A 695 9.48 15.65 38.63
CA TYR A 695 10.20 16.18 39.77
C TYR A 695 10.68 17.61 39.55
N VAL A 696 11.19 17.91 38.34
CA VAL A 696 11.62 19.27 37.97
C VAL A 696 10.45 20.23 38.12
N ASP A 697 9.29 19.90 37.53
CA ASP A 697 8.09 20.74 37.56
C ASP A 697 7.53 20.92 39.00
N ASP A 698 7.64 19.91 39.87
CA ASP A 698 7.12 19.99 41.25
C ASP A 698 8.06 20.70 42.24
N ARG A 699 9.38 20.58 42.05
CA ARG A 699 10.37 20.85 43.12
C ARG A 699 11.44 21.85 42.74
N LEU A 700 11.65 22.15 41.46
CA LEU A 700 12.77 22.94 40.99
C LEU A 700 12.34 24.16 40.18
N VAL A 701 13.13 25.21 40.26
CA VAL A 701 13.02 26.41 39.40
C VAL A 701 14.36 26.61 38.70
N ALA A 702 14.31 26.90 37.40
CA ALA A 702 15.49 27.28 36.63
C ALA A 702 16.01 28.64 37.12
N ASP A 703 17.25 28.68 37.58
CA ASP A 703 17.89 29.89 38.11
C ASP A 703 19.40 29.83 37.85
N ARG A 704 19.87 30.68 36.94
CA ARG A 704 21.25 30.71 36.44
C ARG A 704 22.29 30.98 37.52
N ASP A 705 21.90 31.72 38.54
CA ASP A 705 22.79 32.18 39.60
C ASP A 705 22.74 31.26 40.82
N SER A 706 21.88 30.24 40.79
CA SER A 706 21.72 29.29 41.87
C SER A 706 22.28 27.91 41.56
N HIS A 707 22.57 27.16 42.62
CA HIS A 707 22.95 25.77 42.52
C HIS A 707 22.48 24.93 43.70
N VAL A 708 22.33 23.62 43.48
CA VAL A 708 21.91 22.65 44.51
C VAL A 708 22.96 21.55 44.68
N ILE A 709 23.27 21.19 45.93
CA ILE A 709 24.22 20.10 46.24
C ILE A 709 23.68 18.77 45.69
N SER A 710 24.51 18.03 44.95
CA SER A 710 24.09 16.79 44.26
C SER A 710 23.51 15.73 45.20
N THR A 711 24.04 15.60 46.42
CA THR A 711 23.55 14.64 47.43
C THR A 711 22.23 15.09 48.04
N GLU A 712 22.01 16.39 48.21
CA GLU A 712 20.75 16.93 48.72
C GLU A 712 19.64 16.82 47.68
N LEU A 713 19.95 17.11 46.41
CA LEU A 713 19.03 16.94 45.29
C LEU A 713 18.59 15.47 45.15
N LEU A 714 19.54 14.53 45.21
CA LEU A 714 19.22 13.09 45.17
C LEU A 714 18.37 12.66 46.36
N ALA A 715 18.67 13.15 47.58
CA ALA A 715 17.89 12.82 48.76
C ALA A 715 16.45 13.35 48.66
N ASP A 716 16.28 14.58 48.18
CA ASP A 716 14.96 15.17 47.94
C ASP A 716 14.19 14.44 46.84
N PHE A 717 14.84 14.12 45.72
CA PHE A 717 14.27 13.33 44.64
C PHE A 717 13.80 11.95 45.11
N ASN A 718 14.62 11.25 45.89
CA ASN A 718 14.27 9.92 46.41
C ASN A 718 13.14 9.97 47.44
N GLU A 719 13.06 11.02 48.27
CA GLU A 719 11.91 11.25 49.14
C GLU A 719 10.65 11.49 48.30
N TRP A 720 10.73 12.37 47.31
CA TRP A 720 9.63 12.68 46.39
C TRP A 720 9.13 11.44 45.63
N LEU A 721 10.03 10.57 45.18
CA LEU A 721 9.71 9.28 44.56
C LEU A 721 9.01 8.33 45.55
N THR A 722 9.58 8.17 46.74
CA THR A 722 9.06 7.23 47.75
C THR A 722 7.67 7.64 48.23
N ALA A 723 7.43 8.95 48.39
CA ALA A 723 6.12 9.51 48.74
C ALA A 723 5.04 9.19 47.68
N ARG A 724 5.44 8.92 46.43
CA ARG A 724 4.58 8.54 45.30
C ARG A 724 4.56 7.03 45.02
N GLY A 725 5.12 6.22 45.91
CA GLY A 725 5.16 4.76 45.78
C GLY A 725 6.20 4.24 44.79
N HIS A 726 7.12 5.08 44.30
CA HIS A 726 8.24 4.65 43.47
C HIS A 726 9.44 4.22 44.32
N ARG A 727 10.31 3.38 43.74
CA ARG A 727 11.56 2.96 44.40
C ARG A 727 12.63 4.04 44.25
N ALA A 728 13.39 4.26 45.32
CA ALA A 728 14.54 5.16 45.32
C ALA A 728 15.58 4.76 44.27
N TRP A 729 16.18 5.76 43.63
CA TRP A 729 17.26 5.59 42.64
C TRP A 729 18.63 5.67 43.30
N ALA A 730 19.58 4.90 42.76
CA ALA A 730 20.99 5.01 43.10
C ALA A 730 21.60 6.28 42.47
N ASP A 731 22.63 6.85 43.11
CA ASP A 731 23.28 8.10 42.67
C ASP A 731 23.77 8.06 41.22
N LYS A 732 24.35 6.92 40.78
CA LYS A 732 24.81 6.76 39.40
C LYS A 732 23.66 6.86 38.39
N MET A 733 22.52 6.23 38.70
CA MET A 733 21.33 6.25 37.84
C MET A 733 20.72 7.64 37.79
N PHE A 734 20.56 8.28 38.95
CA PHE A 734 20.08 9.66 39.04
C PHE A 734 20.99 10.63 38.29
N THR A 735 22.29 10.57 38.53
CA THR A 735 23.25 11.50 37.89
C THR A 735 23.23 11.41 36.38
N SER A 736 23.19 10.19 35.82
CA SER A 736 23.09 10.00 34.36
C SER A 736 21.73 10.48 33.85
N ARG A 737 20.61 9.99 34.38
CA ARG A 737 19.28 10.34 33.87
C ARG A 737 18.91 11.80 34.07
N PHE A 738 19.20 12.38 35.23
CA PHE A 738 18.94 13.79 35.51
C PHE A 738 19.84 14.70 34.66
N GLY A 739 21.14 14.37 34.55
CA GLY A 739 22.09 15.19 33.81
C GLY A 739 21.94 15.16 32.30
N GLU A 740 21.49 14.03 31.73
CA GLU A 740 21.29 13.86 30.29
C GLU A 740 19.88 14.28 29.84
N HIS A 741 19.00 14.66 30.77
CA HIS A 741 17.61 14.99 30.47
C HIS A 741 17.49 16.34 29.74
N ASP A 742 16.66 16.38 28.69
CA ASP A 742 16.51 17.50 27.77
C ASP A 742 16.04 18.79 28.46
N GLU A 743 15.12 18.70 29.43
CA GLU A 743 14.69 19.85 30.22
C GLU A 743 15.85 20.52 30.96
N LEU A 744 16.81 19.75 31.47
CA LEU A 744 17.98 20.26 32.18
C LEU A 744 18.98 20.87 31.18
N ALA A 745 19.13 20.26 30.00
CA ALA A 745 19.93 20.82 28.91
C ALA A 745 19.37 22.16 28.41
N LYS A 746 18.04 22.30 28.29
CA LYS A 746 17.34 23.55 27.91
C LYS A 746 17.71 24.70 28.84
N HIS A 747 17.73 24.42 30.14
CA HIS A 747 18.14 25.38 31.17
C HIS A 747 19.65 25.41 31.41
N ARG A 748 20.47 24.77 30.55
CA ARG A 748 21.93 24.56 30.65
C ARG A 748 22.38 24.28 32.10
N VAL A 749 21.74 23.30 32.70
CA VAL A 749 22.07 22.82 34.05
C VAL A 749 23.31 21.95 33.96
N GLU A 750 24.28 22.19 34.83
CA GLU A 750 25.57 21.49 34.76
C GLU A 750 26.02 21.00 36.13
N LYS A 751 26.62 19.80 36.16
CA LYS A 751 27.22 19.23 37.37
C LYS A 751 28.68 19.66 37.49
N ARG A 752 29.04 20.40 38.55
CA ARG A 752 30.43 20.86 38.79
C ARG A 752 30.84 20.74 40.26
N GLN A 753 32.15 20.75 40.49
CA GLN A 753 32.75 20.86 41.83
C GLN A 753 32.82 22.34 42.24
N MET A 754 32.24 22.66 43.39
CA MET A 754 32.06 24.01 43.91
C MET A 754 32.82 24.21 45.23
N ARG A 755 33.17 25.48 45.49
CA ARG A 755 33.72 25.97 46.77
C ARG A 755 32.98 27.19 47.27
N ASP A 756 32.57 28.05 46.33
CA ASP A 756 31.71 29.20 46.60
C ASP A 756 30.32 28.72 47.01
N ARG A 757 29.73 29.38 48.00
CA ARG A 757 28.39 29.12 48.53
C ARG A 757 27.37 30.17 48.09
N THR A 758 27.79 31.20 47.37
CA THR A 758 26.90 32.19 46.76
C THR A 758 25.93 31.48 45.82
N GLY A 759 24.63 31.75 45.93
CA GLY A 759 23.60 31.06 45.12
C GLY A 759 23.24 29.64 45.57
N LEU A 760 23.78 29.16 46.71
CA LEU A 760 23.48 27.82 47.19
C LEU A 760 22.02 27.70 47.67
N SER A 761 21.20 26.96 46.93
CA SER A 761 19.86 26.56 47.30
C SER A 761 19.89 25.22 48.05
N ARG A 762 19.33 25.21 49.26
CA ARG A 762 19.31 24.05 50.17
C ARG A 762 17.93 23.41 50.18
N ARG A 763 17.90 22.11 50.44
CA ARG A 763 16.64 21.33 50.51
C ARG A 763 15.69 21.90 51.57
N PRO A 764 14.41 22.14 51.24
CA PRO A 764 13.40 22.50 52.22
C PRO A 764 12.95 21.24 52.98
N THR A 765 13.29 21.11 54.27
CA THR A 765 12.70 20.06 55.12
C THR A 765 12.52 20.57 56.54
N GLU A 766 11.27 20.50 57.03
CA GLU A 766 10.90 20.72 58.44
C GLU A 766 11.02 19.43 59.29
N THR A 767 11.17 18.28 58.65
CA THR A 767 11.22 16.96 59.31
C THR A 767 12.62 16.36 59.13
N PHE A 768 13.38 16.25 60.22
CA PHE A 768 14.77 15.77 60.33
C PHE A 768 15.88 16.70 59.82
N ASN A 769 16.43 17.48 60.76
CA ASN A 769 17.84 17.83 61.02
C ASN A 769 18.96 17.52 59.99
N LEU A 770 18.74 17.69 58.68
CA LEU A 770 19.79 17.62 57.65
C LEU A 770 20.34 18.99 57.25
N ASN A 771 19.63 20.08 57.59
CA ASN A 771 20.17 21.44 57.47
C ASN A 771 21.38 21.69 58.40
N SER A 772 21.65 20.78 59.34
CA SER A 772 22.80 20.83 60.26
C SER A 772 24.02 20.03 59.78
N ALA A 773 23.96 19.31 58.66
CA ALA A 773 25.15 18.72 58.05
C ALA A 773 26.04 19.85 57.52
N ALA A 774 27.23 20.01 58.12
CA ALA A 774 28.18 21.04 57.72
C ALA A 774 28.51 20.88 56.22
N ILE A 775 28.26 21.94 55.43
CA ILE A 775 28.60 21.93 54.00
C ILE A 775 30.12 21.77 53.86
N PRO A 776 30.61 20.72 53.17
CA PRO A 776 32.04 20.53 52.96
C PRO A 776 32.69 21.73 52.27
N ALA A 777 33.99 21.95 52.47
CA ALA A 777 34.75 23.02 51.81
C ALA A 777 34.80 22.86 50.27
N ARG A 778 34.59 21.64 49.77
CA ARG A 778 34.41 21.30 48.35
C ARG A 778 33.24 20.34 48.23
N TYR A 779 32.31 20.62 47.34
CA TYR A 779 31.13 19.79 47.14
C TYR A 779 30.72 19.75 45.66
N THR A 780 30.06 18.68 45.24
CA THR A 780 29.51 18.58 43.87
C THR A 780 28.09 19.16 43.87
N ALA A 781 27.81 20.06 42.93
CA ALA A 781 26.50 20.71 42.79
C ALA A 781 26.02 20.71 41.34
N TRP A 782 24.71 20.88 41.17
CA TRP A 782 24.03 21.16 39.91
C TRP A 782 23.75 22.66 39.84
N LEU A 783 24.37 23.34 38.87
CA LEU A 783 24.27 24.78 38.66
C LEU A 783 23.14 25.09 37.68
N GLY A 784 22.47 26.23 37.84
CA GLY A 784 21.37 26.66 36.96
C GLY A 784 19.98 26.29 37.49
N ILE A 785 19.89 25.80 38.72
CA ILE A 785 18.63 25.41 39.37
C ILE A 785 18.64 25.74 40.86
N ARG A 786 17.45 25.95 41.41
CA ARG A 786 17.18 26.01 42.85
C ARG A 786 15.94 25.22 43.22
N PHE A 787 15.78 24.87 44.49
CA PHE A 787 14.51 24.37 44.99
C PHE A 787 13.42 25.45 44.91
N ALA A 788 12.22 25.04 44.51
CA ALA A 788 11.03 25.88 44.50
C ALA A 788 10.65 26.27 45.93
N THR A 789 10.41 27.56 46.12
CA THR A 789 9.93 28.17 47.37
C THR A 789 8.40 28.13 47.43
N GLU A 790 7.83 28.45 48.59
CA GLU A 790 6.37 28.55 48.75
C GLU A 790 5.77 29.65 47.85
N THR A 791 6.50 30.73 47.61
CA THR A 791 6.08 31.80 46.69
C THR A 791 6.08 31.35 45.23
N ASP A 792 7.04 30.51 44.80
CA ASP A 792 7.03 29.95 43.44
C ASP A 792 5.81 29.03 43.26
N ARG A 793 5.54 28.19 44.26
CA ARG A 793 4.39 27.27 44.26
C ARG A 793 3.04 27.99 44.31
N ALA A 794 2.99 29.20 44.86
CA ALA A 794 1.79 30.03 44.89
C ALA A 794 1.56 30.78 43.57
N ALA A 795 2.63 31.22 42.89
CA ALA A 795 2.54 31.87 41.58
C ALA A 795 2.03 30.92 40.47
N ASP A 796 2.45 29.64 40.50
CA ASP A 796 1.95 28.60 39.59
C ASP A 796 0.42 28.36 39.72
N LEU A 797 -0.17 28.71 40.86
CA LEU A 797 -1.61 28.56 41.12
C LEU A 797 -2.45 29.75 40.63
N ASP A 798 -1.83 30.93 40.44
CA ASP A 798 -2.51 32.15 39.98
C ASP A 798 -2.41 32.33 38.45
N GLU A 799 -1.35 31.86 37.79
CA GLU A 799 -1.23 31.89 36.31
C GLU A 799 -2.08 30.82 35.60
N SER A 800 -2.49 29.77 36.31
CA SER A 800 -3.37 28.70 35.79
C SER A 800 -4.87 29.07 35.82
N GLY A 801 -5.18 30.36 35.63
CA GLY A 801 -6.50 31.00 35.76
C GLY A 801 -7.63 30.53 34.81
N ASP A 802 -7.53 29.34 34.22
CA ASP A 802 -8.65 28.63 33.61
C ASP A 802 -8.84 27.31 34.38
N GLY A 803 -9.88 27.28 35.21
CA GLY A 803 -10.12 26.21 36.18
C GLY A 803 -10.48 24.87 35.54
N ASP A 804 -9.48 24.10 35.09
CA ASP A 804 -9.60 22.64 34.87
C ASP A 804 -9.46 21.92 36.22
N PRO A 805 -10.55 21.42 36.83
CA PRO A 805 -10.53 20.77 38.14
C PRO A 805 -9.81 19.41 38.10
N VAL A 806 -9.54 18.86 36.91
CA VAL A 806 -8.96 17.51 36.75
C VAL A 806 -7.46 17.50 37.09
N ALA A 807 -6.76 18.63 36.93
CA ALA A 807 -5.37 18.77 37.37
C ALA A 807 -5.23 18.74 38.91
N ARG A 808 -6.27 19.18 39.65
CA ARG A 808 -6.31 19.09 41.12
C ARG A 808 -6.48 17.65 41.62
N VAL A 809 -7.26 16.83 40.93
CA VAL A 809 -7.54 15.45 41.34
C VAL A 809 -6.35 14.51 41.07
N ALA A 810 -5.57 14.75 40.02
CA ALA A 810 -4.38 13.94 39.72
C ALA A 810 -3.25 14.10 40.76
N ARG A 811 -3.25 15.18 41.55
CA ARG A 811 -2.27 15.42 42.64
C ARG A 811 -2.70 14.82 43.99
N GLN A 812 -3.93 14.31 44.12
CA GLN A 812 -4.45 13.69 45.34
C GLN A 812 -5.22 12.41 45.01
N VAL A 813 -4.52 11.35 44.64
CA VAL A 813 -5.09 9.99 44.67
C VAL A 813 -4.30 9.17 45.69
N PRO A 814 -4.86 8.82 46.85
CA PRO A 814 -4.33 7.75 47.66
C PRO A 814 -4.67 6.42 46.96
N VAL A 815 -3.65 5.63 46.66
CA VAL A 815 -3.83 4.23 46.24
C VAL A 815 -4.42 3.49 47.43
N ASN A 816 -5.70 3.12 47.37
CA ASN A 816 -6.26 2.16 48.31
C ASN A 816 -6.82 0.94 47.56
N ARG A 817 -6.19 -0.20 47.84
CA ARG A 817 -6.68 -1.54 47.49
C ARG A 817 -7.60 -2.02 48.60
N ASP A 818 -8.72 -2.61 48.18
CA ASP A 818 -9.66 -3.44 48.93
C ASP A 818 -10.62 -2.74 49.92
N SER A 819 -11.92 -2.73 49.59
CA SER A 819 -12.93 -3.65 50.16
C SER A 819 -14.36 -3.16 49.90
N TYR A 820 -15.22 -4.11 49.52
CA TYR A 820 -16.68 -3.95 49.39
C TYR A 820 -17.33 -3.76 50.77
N THR A 821 -18.19 -2.75 50.94
CA THR A 821 -19.46 -2.83 51.70
C THR A 821 -20.39 -1.65 51.38
N ARG A 822 -21.69 -1.95 51.33
CA ARG A 822 -22.83 -1.02 51.20
C ARG A 822 -22.94 -0.10 52.42
N GLU A 823 -23.39 1.14 52.26
CA GLU A 823 -24.70 1.67 52.77
C GLU A 823 -24.83 3.21 52.72
N SER A 824 -26.02 3.66 52.28
CA SER A 824 -26.81 4.86 52.61
C SER A 824 -26.20 6.27 52.82
N SER A 825 -26.67 7.21 51.98
CA SER A 825 -26.98 8.63 52.31
C SER A 825 -28.13 8.75 53.36
N PRO A 826 -28.43 9.90 54.03
CA PRO A 826 -28.40 11.27 53.48
C PRO A 826 -28.11 12.47 54.43
N ASP A 827 -28.17 13.66 53.81
CA ASP A 827 -28.57 14.98 54.33
C ASP A 827 -27.68 15.77 55.32
N SER A 828 -27.24 16.96 54.88
CA SER A 828 -27.58 18.21 55.57
C SER A 828 -27.25 19.45 54.73
N ALA A 829 -28.24 20.33 54.66
CA ALA A 829 -28.25 21.62 53.98
C ALA A 829 -27.56 22.72 54.79
N LEU A 830 -26.97 23.71 54.10
CA LEU A 830 -26.60 25.03 54.64
C LEU A 830 -26.82 26.13 53.56
N PRO A 831 -26.94 27.42 53.95
CA PRO A 831 -27.97 28.36 53.48
C PRO A 831 -27.47 29.40 52.44
N PRO A 832 -28.35 30.25 51.85
CA PRO A 832 -27.98 31.15 50.77
C PRO A 832 -27.43 32.49 51.27
N LEU A 833 -26.50 33.07 50.50
CA LEU A 833 -25.97 34.42 50.67
C LEU A 833 -25.89 35.12 49.29
N PRO A 834 -25.88 36.47 49.23
CA PRO A 834 -26.95 37.21 48.56
C PRO A 834 -26.54 37.82 47.21
N ASN A 835 -27.58 38.13 46.44
CA ASN A 835 -27.58 39.03 45.28
C ASN A 835 -26.77 40.31 45.53
N GLN A 836 -25.80 40.59 44.67
CA GLN A 836 -25.43 41.95 44.31
C GLN A 836 -25.38 42.08 42.78
N ARG A 837 -26.43 42.71 42.24
CA ARG A 837 -26.39 43.40 40.96
C ARG A 837 -25.52 44.64 41.15
N ALA A 838 -24.47 44.76 40.35
CA ALA A 838 -23.83 46.04 40.09
C ALA A 838 -23.58 46.17 38.58
N SER A 839 -24.35 47.06 37.99
CA SER A 839 -24.18 47.61 36.66
C SER A 839 -22.82 48.32 36.57
N ILE A 840 -22.07 48.10 35.49
CA ILE A 840 -21.04 49.05 35.06
C ILE A 840 -21.28 49.38 33.60
N GLU A 841 -21.52 50.66 33.41
CA GLU A 841 -21.73 51.36 32.15
C GLU A 841 -20.43 51.49 31.36
N ARG A 842 -20.64 51.84 30.09
CA ARG A 842 -19.66 52.07 29.04
C ARG A 842 -18.69 53.19 29.43
N GLU A 843 -17.41 52.97 29.18
CA GLU A 843 -16.50 54.05 28.79
C GLU A 843 -15.79 53.69 27.49
N ALA A 844 -16.00 54.55 26.50
CA ALA A 844 -15.38 54.51 25.19
C ALA A 844 -14.00 55.18 25.27
N GLY A 845 -12.95 54.40 25.01
CA GLY A 845 -11.60 54.88 24.79
C GLY A 845 -11.23 54.76 23.31
N SER A 846 -11.06 55.91 22.66
CA SER A 846 -10.68 56.12 21.27
C SER A 846 -9.33 55.48 20.89
N VAL A 847 -9.32 54.72 19.80
CA VAL A 847 -8.13 54.16 19.14
C VAL A 847 -7.66 55.11 18.02
N PRO A 848 -6.35 55.31 17.77
CA PRO A 848 -5.87 56.23 16.74
C PRO A 848 -6.05 55.65 15.34
N LEU A 849 -6.61 56.45 14.43
CA LEU A 849 -6.61 56.23 12.98
C LEU A 849 -5.18 56.34 12.44
N TRP A 850 -4.69 55.29 11.78
CA TRP A 850 -3.50 55.34 10.92
C TRP A 850 -3.94 55.52 9.46
N PRO A 851 -3.13 56.19 8.62
CA PRO A 851 -3.59 56.79 7.38
C PRO A 851 -3.75 55.79 6.23
N GLU A 852 -4.67 56.12 5.33
CA GLU A 852 -4.90 55.47 4.05
C GLU A 852 -3.71 55.74 3.08
N GLU A 853 -3.25 54.66 2.45
CA GLU A 853 -2.37 54.55 1.26
C GLU A 853 -0.82 54.69 1.40
N PRO A 854 -0.03 53.73 0.85
CA PRO A 854 1.42 53.82 0.75
C PRO A 854 1.88 54.65 -0.47
N PRO A 855 3.06 55.32 -0.42
CA PRO A 855 3.57 56.12 -1.54
C PRO A 855 3.96 55.27 -2.76
N ALA A 856 3.70 55.80 -3.95
CA ALA A 856 4.01 55.17 -5.24
C ALA A 856 5.41 55.53 -5.77
N CYS A 857 5.99 54.67 -6.60
CA CYS A 857 7.29 54.88 -7.25
C CYS A 857 7.28 56.12 -8.17
N PRO A 858 8.27 57.05 -8.07
CA PRO A 858 8.29 58.26 -8.88
C PRO A 858 8.59 58.07 -10.39
N ASP A 859 9.10 56.91 -10.81
CA ASP A 859 9.37 56.62 -12.23
C ASP A 859 8.22 55.89 -12.94
N CYS A 860 7.33 55.19 -12.22
CA CYS A 860 6.28 54.36 -12.83
C CYS A 860 4.92 54.36 -12.11
N GLY A 861 4.78 55.02 -10.95
CA GLY A 861 3.50 55.29 -10.30
C GLY A 861 2.81 54.11 -9.59
N TRP A 862 3.49 52.98 -9.34
CA TRP A 862 2.92 51.83 -8.63
C TRP A 862 3.18 51.84 -7.11
N PRO A 863 2.23 51.38 -6.25
CA PRO A 863 2.39 51.28 -4.79
C PRO A 863 3.31 50.11 -4.39
N TYR A 864 4.12 50.32 -3.35
CA TYR A 864 5.23 49.45 -2.95
C TYR A 864 4.79 48.18 -2.20
N ASP A 865 4.98 46.98 -2.78
CA ASP A 865 4.96 45.68 -2.07
C ASP A 865 6.27 44.92 -2.37
N ALA A 866 6.95 44.49 -1.31
CA ALA A 866 8.36 44.09 -1.28
C ALA A 866 8.64 42.65 -1.75
N ALA A 867 7.69 41.95 -2.38
CA ALA A 867 7.88 40.55 -2.81
C ALA A 867 7.98 40.33 -4.34
N ALA A 868 7.85 41.37 -5.17
CA ALA A 868 7.88 41.21 -6.64
C ALA A 868 8.79 42.22 -7.38
N HIS A 869 9.85 42.72 -6.72
CA HIS A 869 10.66 43.81 -7.28
C HIS A 869 12.14 43.42 -7.51
N TYR A 870 12.36 42.40 -8.34
CA TYR A 870 13.70 42.14 -8.90
C TYR A 870 13.73 41.58 -10.34
N GLN A 871 12.60 41.37 -11.02
CA GLN A 871 12.61 40.76 -12.37
C GLN A 871 12.06 41.64 -13.51
N ASN A 872 11.46 42.81 -13.25
CA ASN A 872 10.78 43.59 -14.32
C ASN A 872 11.25 45.05 -14.48
N CYS A 873 12.43 45.43 -14.01
CA CYS A 873 12.98 46.80 -14.24
C CYS A 873 14.14 46.85 -15.26
N GLU A 874 14.58 45.71 -15.81
CA GLU A 874 15.61 45.67 -16.87
C GLU A 874 15.06 45.56 -18.30
N ALA A 875 13.73 45.47 -18.49
CA ALA A 875 13.13 45.32 -19.82
C ALA A 875 12.66 46.64 -20.46
N THR A 876 13.00 47.81 -19.91
CA THR A 876 12.55 49.12 -20.44
C THR A 876 13.56 50.25 -20.27
N ARG A 877 14.86 49.95 -20.34
CA ARG A 877 15.92 50.93 -20.59
C ARG A 877 16.75 50.55 -21.80
#